data_AF-A0A917FYR9-F1
#
_entry.id   AF-A0A917FYR9-F1
#
_cell.length_a   1.000
_cell.length_b   1.000
_cell.length_c   1.000
_cell.angle_alpha   90.00
_cell.angle_beta   90.00
_cell.angle_gamma   90.00
#
_symmetry.space_group_name_H-M   'P 1'
#
loop_
_entity.id
_entity.type
_entity.pdbx_description
1 polymer ?
#
loop_
_entity_poly.entity_id
_entity_poly.type
_entity_poly.pdbx_seq_one_letter_code
_entity_poly.pdbx_strand_id
1 'polypeptide(L)'
;MRNISDISIGRAILHGINNKPEARSISLSDLPMLLEPFERRFITNHILTSMNDEKIRAANFIIGENQPNLAKDALTSLLLEDNEQMFVDKSIVLTNHLANAMRSHHNISSAEIIICTYSDNHNPEQVYAAVLKLDYKSSIVRKEQKEVIDGIEKIRHVISEEGLSLPDEDQKLQKCAFVQLTNEQVTDFNYEILFLDKQNKGEAIFFKDLFLKCDLVLNDRVKTERFSTAVKKWLVSNKGQIGIEKYHDTINSLNSNLRNNETVNINSFIEHAIKESALKQSFIQSLRSQGFVEDEFTIDKAWVRENMKRVTIEFENNIVIRITPEQMDDETIYKKEQTEPNIAILSEIDDVQVYKLTGRLSRMHYDLFFIEAEKLFLNAEEASAVRINVSHDFGNDSFNNAQTVQRYDRTTLSDDTFIEFVLRKNDLLVHAQHTYLFMFEQNLLSFLNKSFEILEENLKISDCKKTTLLIADQTYSYENGFFRFIGTDLIGVSQFTSYVTTETASQVDIIDSRHHLVNWEEGPKYLTPNHFYFSTINDERPLEIFLTKKLVQLCIAYMSNYINNQGIATLKGFRTVHINSFIATIKKEFVSSLYEIFRWAYDERVHDKIEIIRNLVSIQLGTNVNDNSRLLSANAADIFSAVKSNYSLLIKDNVGLYFQERGKAETYITDISNQVSKGITDLIDFSSKQLLAFFVAVAGSFAAYATNEKQIIVFIGIILFAFYLIVSSAYYMIYIVRIFKGWEFDYQHRKKNWQSIFTPDEIQNITSDDELFGQRKRLFYKNWRISLYINLLLLLLSLIGLIYLTNIIDYLFHHKKSIEEIIHLILGR
;
A
#
# COMPACT_ATOMS: atom_id res chain seq x y z
N MET A 1 -2.57 37.25 18.22
CA MET A 1 -2.04 36.27 17.23
C MET A 1 -2.96 35.08 16.97
N ARG A 2 -3.51 34.36 17.97
CA ARG A 2 -4.53 33.32 17.70
C ARG A 2 -5.85 33.98 17.27
N ASN A 3 -6.55 33.40 16.29
CA ASN A 3 -7.85 33.84 15.74
C ASN A 3 -7.83 35.06 14.80
N ILE A 4 -6.70 35.38 14.18
CA ILE A 4 -6.67 36.37 13.10
C ILE A 4 -7.22 35.72 11.83
N SER A 5 -8.24 36.31 11.22
CA SER A 5 -8.89 35.81 10.00
C SER A 5 -8.52 36.57 8.75
N ASP A 6 -8.02 37.80 8.88
CA ASP A 6 -7.70 38.70 7.77
C ASP A 6 -6.47 39.55 8.09
N ILE A 7 -5.50 39.58 7.16
CA ILE A 7 -4.19 40.21 7.38
C ILE A 7 -3.74 41.02 6.17
N SER A 8 -2.93 42.04 6.45
CA SER A 8 -2.19 42.79 5.44
C SER A 8 -0.69 42.54 5.57
N ILE A 9 -0.03 42.22 4.45
CA ILE A 9 1.43 42.05 4.40
C ILE A 9 2.09 43.40 4.16
N GLY A 10 2.95 43.80 5.09
CA GLY A 10 3.71 45.04 5.03
C GLY A 10 4.93 44.93 4.12
N ARG A 11 5.95 44.20 4.57
CA ARG A 11 7.19 43.93 3.81
C ARG A 11 7.46 42.44 3.79
N ALA A 12 8.01 41.91 2.70
CA ALA A 12 8.45 40.52 2.62
C ALA A 12 9.77 40.42 1.87
N ILE A 13 10.57 39.39 2.14
CA ILE A 13 11.78 39.06 1.41
C ILE A 13 11.96 37.55 1.33
N LEU A 14 12.48 37.10 0.18
CA LEU A 14 12.72 35.69 -0.14
C LEU A 14 14.22 35.42 -0.22
N HIS A 15 14.72 34.48 0.59
CA HIS A 15 16.09 33.97 0.50
C HIS A 15 16.08 32.46 0.27
N GLY A 16 17.19 31.91 -0.23
CA GLY A 16 17.37 30.48 -0.47
C GLY A 16 18.48 29.87 0.37
N ILE A 17 18.23 28.68 0.92
CA ILE A 17 19.21 27.89 1.69
C ILE A 17 19.39 26.54 1.02
N ASN A 18 20.58 26.29 0.47
CA ASN A 18 20.99 24.97 0.02
C ASN A 18 21.75 24.25 1.15
N ASN A 19 21.18 23.18 1.68
CA ASN A 19 21.77 22.39 2.77
C ASN A 19 22.35 21.04 2.31
N LYS A 20 22.36 20.75 0.99
CA LYS A 20 23.00 19.54 0.45
C LYS A 20 24.49 19.52 0.85
N PRO A 21 25.01 18.45 1.47
CA PRO A 21 26.37 18.41 2.02
C PRO A 21 27.47 18.86 1.05
N GLU A 22 27.35 18.50 -0.23
CA GLU A 22 28.33 18.76 -1.28
C GLU A 22 28.26 20.18 -1.87
N ALA A 23 27.15 20.89 -1.68
CA ALA A 23 26.86 22.16 -2.37
C ALA A 23 26.24 23.21 -1.44
N ARG A 24 26.60 23.19 -0.15
CA ARG A 24 26.01 24.10 0.84
C ARG A 24 26.24 25.56 0.45
N SER A 25 25.16 26.29 0.25
CA SER A 25 25.19 27.70 -0.14
C SER A 25 23.95 28.44 0.36
N ILE A 26 24.06 29.75 0.47
CA ILE A 26 22.94 30.64 0.78
C ILE A 26 22.83 31.61 -0.38
N SER A 27 21.63 31.78 -0.92
CA SER A 27 21.30 32.75 -1.95
C SER A 27 20.48 33.86 -1.30
N LEU A 28 20.99 35.08 -1.28
CA LEU A 28 20.38 36.21 -0.58
C LEU A 28 19.80 37.21 -1.58
N SER A 29 18.61 37.74 -1.29
CA SER A 29 18.04 38.90 -1.98
C SER A 29 18.57 40.18 -1.32
N ASP A 30 18.96 41.15 -2.14
CA ASP A 30 19.41 42.48 -1.71
C ASP A 30 18.24 43.47 -1.55
N LEU A 31 17.07 43.10 -2.05
CA LEU A 31 15.86 43.91 -2.08
C LEU A 31 14.65 43.12 -1.55
N PRO A 32 13.66 43.79 -0.92
CA PRO A 32 12.38 43.17 -0.57
C PRO A 32 11.64 42.60 -1.80
N MET A 33 10.59 41.82 -1.61
CA MET A 33 9.73 41.39 -2.70
C MET A 33 8.81 42.52 -3.17
N LEU A 34 8.49 42.53 -4.46
CA LEU A 34 7.36 43.30 -4.97
C LEU A 34 6.08 42.53 -4.60
N LEU A 35 5.27 43.11 -3.71
CA LEU A 35 4.06 42.48 -3.20
C LEU A 35 2.87 42.72 -4.16
N GLU A 36 2.88 42.04 -5.30
CA GLU A 36 1.76 42.00 -6.24
C GLU A 36 0.63 41.09 -5.69
N PRO A 37 -0.56 41.06 -6.31
CA PRO A 37 -1.71 40.32 -5.78
C PRO A 37 -1.43 38.83 -5.53
N PHE A 38 -0.57 38.20 -6.33
CA PHE A 38 -0.17 36.80 -6.16
C PHE A 38 0.68 36.60 -4.91
N GLU A 39 1.79 37.33 -4.75
CA GLU A 39 2.70 37.23 -3.62
C GLU A 39 1.99 37.53 -2.30
N ARG A 40 1.09 38.54 -2.30
CA ARG A 40 0.25 38.84 -1.14
C ARG A 40 -0.64 37.66 -0.77
N ARG A 41 -1.36 37.10 -1.75
CA ARG A 41 -2.24 35.95 -1.53
C ARG A 41 -1.46 34.74 -1.04
N PHE A 42 -0.33 34.44 -1.67
CA PHE A 42 0.57 33.33 -1.34
C PHE A 42 1.04 33.40 0.13
N ILE A 43 1.58 34.56 0.54
CA ILE A 43 2.07 34.75 1.92
C ILE A 43 0.90 34.72 2.91
N THR A 44 -0.22 35.38 2.59
CA THR A 44 -1.40 35.42 3.45
C THR A 44 -1.95 34.03 3.72
N ASN A 45 -2.13 33.20 2.68
CA ASN A 45 -2.64 31.84 2.81
C ASN A 45 -1.72 30.98 3.69
N HIS A 46 -0.41 31.09 3.54
CA HIS A 46 0.53 30.34 4.37
C HIS A 46 0.53 30.77 5.84
N ILE A 47 0.41 32.08 6.13
CA ILE A 47 0.31 32.58 7.50
C ILE A 47 -0.98 32.06 8.15
N LEU A 48 -2.14 32.29 7.51
CA LEU A 48 -3.45 31.93 8.06
C LEU A 48 -3.61 30.41 8.22
N THR A 49 -3.19 29.62 7.23
CA THR A 49 -3.25 28.15 7.29
C THR A 49 -2.35 27.61 8.40
N SER A 50 -1.14 28.15 8.55
CA SER A 50 -0.20 27.68 9.57
C SER A 50 -0.60 28.11 10.98
N MET A 51 -1.19 29.30 11.14
CA MET A 51 -1.73 29.76 12.43
C MET A 51 -2.87 28.88 12.95
N ASN A 52 -3.68 28.35 12.03
CA ASN A 52 -4.82 27.48 12.34
C ASN A 52 -4.43 25.99 12.45
N ASP A 53 -3.14 25.66 12.39
CA ASP A 53 -2.68 24.27 12.51
C ASP A 53 -2.79 23.75 13.96
N GLU A 54 -3.36 22.56 14.14
CA GLU A 54 -3.51 21.90 15.46
C GLU A 54 -2.18 21.71 16.20
N LYS A 55 -1.06 21.65 15.48
CA LYS A 55 0.28 21.45 16.04
C LYS A 55 0.99 22.75 16.39
N ILE A 56 0.40 23.92 16.15
CA ILE A 56 1.01 25.20 16.54
C ILE A 56 1.17 25.29 18.06
N ARG A 57 2.27 25.88 18.52
CA ARG A 57 2.63 25.99 19.93
C ARG A 57 2.98 27.43 20.29
N ALA A 58 2.66 27.82 21.52
CA ALA A 58 3.06 29.10 22.09
C ALA A 58 4.38 28.93 22.85
N ALA A 59 5.28 29.90 22.75
CA ALA A 59 6.59 29.89 23.39
C ALA A 59 7.10 31.29 23.70
N ASN A 60 8.10 31.36 24.59
CA ASN A 60 8.90 32.55 24.87
C ASN A 60 10.35 32.30 24.48
N PHE A 61 11.05 33.35 24.06
CA PHE A 61 12.47 33.26 23.76
C PHE A 61 13.27 33.01 25.05
N ILE A 62 14.24 32.11 24.98
CA ILE A 62 15.20 31.90 26.07
C ILE A 62 16.25 33.02 25.97
N ILE A 63 16.45 33.74 27.07
CA ILE A 63 17.50 34.75 27.22
C ILE A 63 18.39 34.29 28.37
N GLY A 64 19.67 33.99 28.09
CA GLY A 64 20.65 33.71 29.14
C GLY A 64 21.28 35.01 29.63
N GLU A 65 21.72 35.04 30.90
CA GLU A 65 22.36 36.21 31.53
C GLU A 65 23.55 36.78 30.72
N ASN A 66 24.15 36.02 29.81
CA ASN A 66 25.27 36.44 28.95
C ASN A 66 25.22 35.87 27.51
N GLN A 67 24.04 35.45 27.01
CA GLN A 67 23.91 34.97 25.63
C GLN A 67 22.71 35.62 24.93
N PRO A 68 22.94 36.54 23.97
CA PRO A 68 21.86 37.14 23.22
C PRO A 68 21.16 36.09 22.34
N ASN A 69 19.85 36.20 22.24
CA ASN A 69 19.05 35.38 21.33
C ASN A 69 18.97 36.10 19.98
N LEU A 70 19.85 35.71 19.06
CA LEU A 70 19.97 36.35 17.76
C LEU A 70 18.67 36.33 16.94
N ALA A 71 17.87 35.25 17.05
CA ALA A 71 16.56 35.20 16.40
C ALA A 71 15.59 36.22 17.00
N LYS A 72 15.53 36.33 18.33
CA LYS A 72 14.74 37.36 19.03
C LYS A 72 15.16 38.75 18.57
N ASP A 73 16.45 39.07 18.68
CA ASP A 73 16.97 40.41 18.39
C ASP A 73 16.65 40.83 16.96
N ALA A 74 16.85 39.93 15.99
CA ALA A 74 16.54 40.21 14.60
C ALA A 74 15.03 40.34 14.34
N LEU A 75 14.20 39.45 14.88
CA LEU A 75 12.74 39.49 14.68
C LEU A 75 12.10 40.71 15.35
N THR A 76 12.58 41.08 16.54
CA THR A 76 12.13 42.29 17.25
C THR A 76 12.56 43.56 16.50
N SER A 77 13.76 43.62 15.93
CA SER A 77 14.18 44.73 15.05
C SER A 77 13.25 44.92 13.86
N LEU A 78 12.80 43.83 13.22
CA LEU A 78 11.86 43.91 12.08
C LEU A 78 10.52 44.58 12.45
N LEU A 79 10.13 44.53 13.73
CA LEU A 79 8.89 45.11 14.26
C LEU A 79 9.03 46.58 14.65
N LEU A 80 10.23 47.00 15.09
CA LEU A 80 10.47 48.33 15.65
C LEU A 80 10.95 49.34 14.61
N GLU A 81 11.66 48.90 13.57
CA GLU A 81 12.36 49.79 12.65
C GLU A 81 11.71 49.84 11.27
N ASP A 82 11.30 51.04 10.87
CA ASP A 82 10.76 51.31 9.53
C ASP A 82 11.87 51.76 8.56
N ASN A 83 12.91 50.93 8.42
CA ASN A 83 14.00 51.13 7.46
C ASN A 83 14.12 49.91 6.55
N GLU A 84 14.13 50.12 5.23
CA GLU A 84 14.22 49.04 4.25
C GLU A 84 15.57 48.31 4.28
N GLN A 85 16.70 49.02 4.33
CA GLN A 85 18.03 48.42 4.46
C GLN A 85 18.13 47.65 5.79
N MET A 86 17.58 48.28 6.84
CA MET A 86 17.12 47.68 8.09
C MET A 86 16.64 46.24 7.98
N PHE A 87 15.52 46.13 7.29
CA PHE A 87 14.75 44.93 7.09
C PHE A 87 15.56 43.86 6.35
N VAL A 88 16.28 44.25 5.28
CA VAL A 88 17.15 43.36 4.50
C VAL A 88 18.31 42.82 5.36
N ASP A 89 18.99 43.68 6.12
CA ASP A 89 20.13 43.26 6.93
C ASP A 89 19.71 42.24 8.00
N LYS A 90 18.57 42.47 8.65
CA LYS A 90 18.02 41.55 9.66
C LYS A 90 17.48 40.26 9.06
N SER A 91 16.91 40.29 7.86
CA SER A 91 16.46 39.07 7.17
C SER A 91 17.64 38.18 6.75
N ILE A 92 18.77 38.78 6.36
CA ILE A 92 20.03 38.09 6.09
C ILE A 92 20.57 37.43 7.37
N VAL A 93 20.54 38.13 8.51
CA VAL A 93 20.96 37.59 9.81
C VAL A 93 20.11 36.36 10.19
N LEU A 94 18.79 36.43 10.06
CA LEU A 94 17.88 35.31 10.31
C LEU A 94 18.14 34.12 9.39
N THR A 95 18.34 34.39 8.09
CA THR A 95 18.62 33.35 7.09
C THR A 95 19.92 32.62 7.39
N ASN A 96 20.99 33.35 7.71
CA ASN A 96 22.27 32.76 8.11
C ASN A 96 22.14 31.94 9.40
N HIS A 97 21.36 32.43 10.37
CA HIS A 97 21.14 31.72 11.62
C HIS A 97 20.39 30.40 11.41
N LEU A 98 19.33 30.41 10.59
CA LEU A 98 18.60 29.20 10.23
C LEU A 98 19.49 28.22 9.46
N ALA A 99 20.26 28.70 8.48
CA ALA A 99 21.18 27.86 7.71
C ALA A 99 22.21 27.17 8.62
N ASN A 100 22.72 27.87 9.64
CA ASN A 100 23.61 27.28 10.64
C ASN A 100 22.92 26.23 11.51
N ALA A 101 21.68 26.47 11.94
CA ALA A 101 20.90 25.47 12.68
C ALA A 101 20.63 24.20 11.84
N MET A 102 20.36 24.39 10.53
CA MET A 102 20.12 23.29 9.57
C MET A 102 21.37 22.44 9.30
N ARG A 103 22.58 22.94 9.55
CA ARG A 103 23.84 22.17 9.41
C ARG A 103 24.01 21.08 10.47
N SER A 104 23.21 21.11 11.54
CA SER A 104 23.32 20.14 12.63
C SER A 104 23.12 18.70 12.17
N HIS A 105 22.32 18.45 11.11
CA HIS A 105 22.04 17.11 10.59
C HIS A 105 22.03 17.12 9.05
N HIS A 106 22.55 16.05 8.43
CA HIS A 106 22.63 15.93 6.97
C HIS A 106 21.27 15.66 6.29
N ASN A 107 20.29 15.18 7.04
CA ASN A 107 18.94 14.84 6.55
C ASN A 107 17.99 16.05 6.46
N ILE A 108 18.45 17.25 6.85
CA ILE A 108 17.61 18.45 6.78
C ILE A 108 17.62 18.99 5.34
N SER A 109 16.44 19.02 4.71
CA SER A 109 16.24 19.52 3.34
C SER A 109 16.65 20.98 3.17
N SER A 110 17.20 21.30 1.99
CA SER A 110 17.27 22.67 1.47
C SER A 110 15.87 23.30 1.43
N ALA A 111 15.81 24.62 1.55
CA ALA A 111 14.53 25.34 1.62
C ALA A 111 14.68 26.78 1.12
N GLU A 112 13.58 27.35 0.65
CA GLU A 112 13.44 28.80 0.56
C GLU A 112 12.88 29.33 1.89
N ILE A 113 13.18 30.57 2.23
CA ILE A 113 12.72 31.24 3.44
C ILE A 113 12.06 32.57 3.08
N ILE A 114 10.83 32.75 3.52
CA ILE A 114 10.15 34.05 3.49
C ILE A 114 10.21 34.66 4.88
N ILE A 115 10.69 35.88 4.95
CA ILE A 115 10.65 36.72 6.15
C ILE A 115 9.76 37.91 5.83
N CYS A 116 8.75 38.16 6.65
CA CYS A 116 7.82 39.25 6.39
C CYS A 116 7.27 39.89 7.66
N THR A 117 6.76 41.11 7.52
CA THR A 117 5.93 41.77 8.52
C THR A 117 4.48 41.79 8.05
N TYR A 118 3.54 41.64 8.98
CA TYR A 118 2.12 41.69 8.69
C TYR A 118 1.35 42.29 9.87
N SER A 119 0.15 42.79 9.61
CA SER A 119 -0.76 43.32 10.62
C SER A 119 -2.14 42.68 10.48
N ASP A 120 -2.88 42.61 11.58
CA ASP A 120 -4.29 42.25 11.56
C ASP A 120 -5.07 43.43 10.96
N ASN A 121 -5.94 43.19 9.97
CA ASN A 121 -6.75 44.26 9.38
C ASN A 121 -7.73 44.87 10.39
N HIS A 122 -8.07 44.13 11.45
CA HIS A 122 -8.87 44.64 12.57
C HIS A 122 -8.04 45.42 13.60
N ASN A 123 -6.71 45.28 13.60
CA ASN A 123 -5.80 46.01 14.48
C ASN A 123 -4.48 46.35 13.75
N PRO A 124 -4.49 47.34 12.84
CA PRO A 124 -3.35 47.64 11.98
C PRO A 124 -2.15 48.22 12.74
N GLU A 125 -2.36 48.76 13.95
CA GLU A 125 -1.29 49.29 14.81
C GLU A 125 -0.41 48.17 15.40
N GLN A 126 -0.95 46.95 15.49
CA GLN A 126 -0.21 45.80 15.97
C GLN A 126 0.48 45.08 14.80
N VAL A 127 1.79 45.30 14.67
CA VAL A 127 2.63 44.64 13.66
C VAL A 127 3.22 43.35 14.22
N TYR A 128 3.29 42.34 13.38
CA TYR A 128 3.83 41.02 13.65
C TYR A 128 4.91 40.67 12.62
N ALA A 129 5.80 39.75 12.98
CA ALA A 129 6.86 39.25 12.10
C ALA A 129 6.65 37.75 11.89
N ALA A 130 6.87 37.27 10.67
CA ALA A 130 6.79 35.86 10.33
C ALA A 130 8.06 35.37 9.65
N VAL A 131 8.43 34.12 9.99
CA VAL A 131 9.46 33.34 9.30
C VAL A 131 8.82 32.06 8.79
N LEU A 132 8.83 31.88 7.48
CA LEU A 132 8.21 30.74 6.80
C LEU A 132 9.32 29.93 6.11
N LYS A 133 9.55 28.69 6.55
CA LYS A 133 10.48 27.77 5.86
C LYS A 133 9.71 26.95 4.84
N LEU A 134 10.04 27.12 3.57
CA LEU A 134 9.39 26.50 2.42
C LEU A 134 10.27 25.36 1.90
N ASP A 135 9.92 24.12 2.25
CA ASP A 135 10.59 22.93 1.71
C ASP A 135 10.18 22.69 0.24
N TYR A 136 11.16 22.37 -0.61
CA TYR A 136 10.92 22.12 -2.03
C TYR A 136 9.90 20.98 -2.25
N LYS A 137 8.76 21.31 -2.87
CA LYS A 137 7.76 20.40 -3.48
C LYS A 137 7.22 21.03 -4.76
N SER A 138 6.83 20.25 -5.75
CA SER A 138 7.03 20.47 -7.20
C SER A 138 6.24 21.56 -7.99
N SER A 139 5.93 22.78 -7.54
CA SER A 139 5.08 23.69 -8.39
C SER A 139 5.42 25.17 -8.55
N ILE A 140 6.38 25.77 -7.84
CA ILE A 140 6.70 27.22 -7.95
C ILE A 140 8.23 27.44 -7.93
N VAL A 141 8.81 28.36 -8.71
CA VAL A 141 10.29 28.55 -8.78
C VAL A 141 10.72 29.95 -8.33
N ARG A 142 11.79 30.05 -7.53
CA ARG A 142 12.48 31.32 -7.26
C ARG A 142 13.23 31.78 -8.51
N LYS A 143 12.91 32.96 -9.04
CA LYS A 143 13.68 33.63 -10.10
C LYS A 143 14.46 34.81 -9.51
N GLU A 144 15.65 35.05 -10.05
CA GLU A 144 16.47 36.22 -9.71
C GLU A 144 16.20 37.32 -10.73
N GLN A 145 15.76 38.47 -10.26
CA GLN A 145 15.63 39.70 -11.05
C GLN A 145 16.76 40.64 -10.67
N LYS A 146 17.50 41.11 -11.67
CA LYS A 146 18.60 42.05 -11.47
C LYS A 146 18.09 43.47 -11.69
N GLU A 147 18.33 44.34 -10.71
CA GLU A 147 17.97 45.75 -10.77
C GLU A 147 19.20 46.61 -10.53
N VAL A 148 19.37 47.69 -11.28
CA VAL A 148 20.46 48.65 -11.07
C VAL A 148 19.91 49.83 -10.28
N ILE A 149 20.36 49.97 -9.03
CA ILE A 149 19.98 51.06 -8.13
C ILE A 149 21.26 51.81 -7.75
N ASP A 150 21.28 53.13 -7.96
CA ASP A 150 22.45 53.99 -7.71
C ASP A 150 23.74 53.50 -8.38
N GLY A 151 23.62 52.86 -9.55
CA GLY A 151 24.74 52.30 -10.32
C GLY A 151 25.28 50.96 -9.78
N ILE A 152 24.66 50.38 -8.75
CA ILE A 152 25.00 49.07 -8.18
C ILE A 152 23.95 48.05 -8.61
N GLU A 153 24.39 46.91 -9.14
CA GLU A 153 23.52 45.77 -9.43
C GLU A 153 23.07 45.11 -8.11
N LYS A 154 21.77 45.08 -7.87
CA LYS A 154 21.11 44.42 -6.75
C LYS A 154 20.25 43.28 -7.25
N ILE A 155 20.17 42.21 -6.48
CA ILE A 155 19.38 41.02 -6.81
C ILE A 155 18.08 41.05 -6.01
N ARG A 156 16.95 40.91 -6.70
CA ARG A 156 15.64 40.66 -6.10
C ARG A 156 15.21 39.24 -6.39
N HIS A 157 14.82 38.50 -5.35
CA HIS A 157 14.21 37.19 -5.53
C HIS A 157 12.69 37.32 -5.67
N VAL A 158 12.14 36.72 -6.72
CA VAL A 158 10.70 36.71 -7.00
C VAL A 158 10.17 35.29 -7.10
N ILE A 159 8.90 35.13 -6.78
CA ILE A 159 8.18 33.86 -6.91
C ILE A 159 7.60 33.81 -8.33
N SER A 160 7.84 32.73 -9.08
CA SER A 160 7.28 32.57 -10.43
C SER A 160 6.39 31.33 -10.52
N GLU A 161 5.19 31.51 -11.09
CA GLU A 161 4.24 30.43 -11.41
C GLU A 161 4.74 29.51 -12.55
N GLU A 162 5.78 29.91 -13.29
CA GLU A 162 6.34 29.14 -14.41
C GLU A 162 7.47 28.20 -13.94
N GLY A 163 7.16 27.09 -13.27
CA GLY A 163 8.09 25.97 -13.07
C GLY A 163 7.86 25.12 -11.82
N LEU A 164 8.36 23.87 -11.81
CA LEU A 164 8.28 22.97 -10.66
C LEU A 164 9.26 23.41 -9.54
N SER A 165 8.74 23.70 -8.34
CA SER A 165 9.27 23.34 -7.00
C SER A 165 9.27 24.40 -5.87
N LEU A 166 8.09 24.73 -5.32
CA LEU A 166 7.82 25.30 -3.98
C LEU A 166 6.38 24.88 -3.57
N PRO A 167 6.02 24.87 -2.27
CA PRO A 167 4.72 24.36 -1.80
C PRO A 167 3.52 25.13 -2.38
N ASP A 168 2.42 24.44 -2.68
CA ASP A 168 1.16 25.05 -3.17
C ASP A 168 0.58 26.04 -2.12
N GLU A 169 -0.20 27.04 -2.57
CA GLU A 169 -0.76 28.13 -1.71
C GLU A 169 -1.47 27.61 -0.44
N ASP A 170 -2.09 26.43 -0.49
CA ASP A 170 -2.83 25.80 0.63
C ASP A 170 -2.00 24.73 1.39
N GLN A 171 -0.74 24.51 0.99
CA GLN A 171 0.08 23.48 1.60
C GLN A 171 0.45 23.86 3.05
N LYS A 172 0.16 22.95 3.97
CA LYS A 172 0.56 23.08 5.37
C LYS A 172 2.09 23.05 5.50
N LEU A 173 2.65 24.14 6.00
CA LEU A 173 4.07 24.22 6.32
C LEU A 173 4.44 23.23 7.41
N GLN A 174 5.70 22.78 7.37
CA GLN A 174 6.30 21.96 8.42
C GLN A 174 6.91 22.81 9.52
N LYS A 175 7.48 23.98 9.17
CA LYS A 175 8.24 24.85 10.06
C LYS A 175 7.95 26.32 9.77
N CYS A 176 7.41 27.03 10.77
CA CYS A 176 7.20 28.48 10.70
C CYS A 176 7.16 29.09 12.11
N ALA A 177 7.39 30.40 12.20
CA ALA A 177 7.29 31.15 13.45
C ALA A 177 6.63 32.51 13.21
N PHE A 178 5.82 32.94 14.17
CA PHE A 178 5.15 34.23 14.23
C PHE A 178 5.55 34.89 15.54
N VAL A 179 6.02 36.14 15.48
CA VAL A 179 6.50 36.90 16.64
C VAL A 179 5.70 38.19 16.81
N GLN A 180 5.44 38.56 18.07
CA GLN A 180 4.84 39.83 18.47
C GLN A 180 5.71 40.54 19.50
N LEU A 181 5.56 41.87 19.60
CA LEU A 181 6.02 42.62 20.77
C LEU A 181 5.05 42.37 21.93
N THR A 182 5.57 42.01 23.10
CA THR A 182 4.76 41.85 24.31
C THR A 182 4.42 43.25 24.84
N ASN A 183 3.14 43.60 24.89
CA ASN A 183 2.68 44.77 25.63
C ASN A 183 2.34 44.34 27.05
N GLU A 184 2.95 44.96 28.06
CA GLU A 184 2.74 44.67 29.48
C GLU A 184 1.28 44.88 29.95
N GLN A 185 0.37 45.38 29.10
CA GLN A 185 -0.95 45.87 29.49
C GLN A 185 -2.16 45.07 28.98
N VAL A 186 -2.01 43.96 28.22
CA VAL A 186 -3.19 43.23 27.67
C VAL A 186 -3.12 41.70 27.75
N THR A 187 -3.95 41.16 28.65
CA THR A 187 -4.53 39.79 28.77
C THR A 187 -3.63 38.59 29.08
N ASP A 188 -4.26 37.56 29.69
CA ASP A 188 -3.78 36.31 30.32
C ASP A 188 -2.81 35.41 29.53
N PHE A 189 -2.20 35.89 28.44
CA PHE A 189 -1.37 35.10 27.53
C PHE A 189 -0.01 35.79 27.25
N ASN A 190 0.92 35.72 28.20
CA ASN A 190 2.30 36.17 27.97
C ASN A 190 3.08 35.14 27.13
N TYR A 191 2.88 35.15 25.81
CA TYR A 191 3.77 34.47 24.86
C TYR A 191 4.31 35.44 23.79
N GLU A 192 5.57 35.29 23.43
CA GLU A 192 6.26 36.09 22.40
C GLU A 192 6.14 35.47 21.01
N ILE A 193 6.02 34.14 20.95
CA ILE A 193 6.11 33.36 19.71
C ILE A 193 4.94 32.37 19.59
N LEU A 194 4.35 32.30 18.41
CA LEU A 194 3.67 31.09 17.94
C LEU A 194 4.55 30.40 16.91
N PHE A 195 4.86 29.12 17.11
CA PHE A 195 5.67 28.37 16.15
C PHE A 195 5.08 27.01 15.83
N LEU A 196 5.41 26.54 14.63
CA LEU A 196 5.12 25.22 14.13
C LEU A 196 6.43 24.51 13.87
N ASP A 197 6.61 23.31 14.42
CA ASP A 197 7.76 22.44 14.14
C ASP A 197 7.28 20.99 14.07
N LYS A 198 6.77 20.60 12.90
CA LYS A 198 6.29 19.24 12.64
C LYS A 198 7.48 18.31 12.42
N GLN A 199 7.48 17.20 13.16
CA GLN A 199 8.49 16.15 13.09
C GLN A 199 7.96 14.92 12.33
N ASN A 200 8.78 14.38 11.43
CA ASN A 200 8.62 13.02 10.92
C ASN A 200 9.58 12.13 11.73
N LYS A 201 9.06 11.03 12.30
CA LYS A 201 9.77 9.98 13.07
C LYS A 201 11.30 10.19 13.22
N GLY A 202 11.75 10.81 14.32
CA GLY A 202 13.12 10.66 14.85
C GLY A 202 14.13 11.81 14.67
N GLU A 203 13.95 12.78 13.76
CA GLU A 203 14.88 13.91 13.56
C GLU A 203 14.07 15.15 13.13
N ALA A 204 14.31 16.42 13.51
CA ALA A 204 15.44 17.12 14.13
C ALA A 204 14.91 18.31 14.97
N ILE A 205 15.53 18.55 16.12
CA ILE A 205 15.13 19.55 17.14
C ILE A 205 15.61 20.99 16.78
N PHE A 206 16.10 21.20 15.56
CA PHE A 206 16.86 22.41 15.21
C PHE A 206 16.01 23.69 15.15
N PHE A 207 14.73 23.63 14.74
CA PHE A 207 13.95 24.84 14.51
C PHE A 207 13.57 25.51 15.84
N LYS A 208 13.08 24.73 16.80
CA LYS A 208 12.84 25.20 18.17
C LYS A 208 14.14 25.51 18.93
N ASP A 209 15.06 24.56 19.06
CA ASP A 209 16.13 24.68 20.07
C ASP A 209 17.41 25.33 19.55
N LEU A 210 17.69 25.25 18.23
CA LEU A 210 18.91 25.83 17.65
C LEU A 210 18.66 27.18 16.97
N PHE A 211 17.54 27.32 16.26
CA PHE A 211 17.18 28.54 15.54
C PHE A 211 16.39 29.52 16.42
N LEU A 212 15.19 29.15 16.90
CA LEU A 212 14.37 30.05 17.71
C LEU A 212 14.90 30.20 19.15
N LYS A 213 15.51 29.13 19.70
CA LYS A 213 15.93 29.04 21.10
C LYS A 213 14.80 29.48 22.04
N CYS A 214 13.68 28.76 21.99
CA CYS A 214 12.48 29.11 22.73
C CYS A 214 11.95 27.95 23.59
N ASP A 215 11.26 28.28 24.67
CA ASP A 215 10.60 27.33 25.56
C ASP A 215 9.08 27.46 25.53
N LEU A 216 8.41 26.32 25.63
CA LEU A 216 6.96 26.23 25.50
C LEU A 216 6.25 26.93 26.65
N VAL A 217 5.27 27.75 26.32
CA VAL A 217 4.31 28.28 27.29
C VAL A 217 3.20 27.23 27.45
N LEU A 218 3.17 26.56 28.60
CA LEU A 218 2.10 25.64 28.97
C LEU A 218 1.06 26.40 29.80
N ASN A 219 -0.20 26.40 29.38
CA ASN A 219 -1.31 26.88 30.20
C ASN A 219 -1.87 25.72 31.07
N ASP A 220 -2.67 26.04 32.09
CA ASP A 220 -3.17 25.06 33.05
C ASP A 220 -3.99 23.94 32.39
N ARG A 221 -4.74 24.26 31.33
CA ARG A 221 -5.47 23.26 30.51
C ARG A 221 -4.53 22.24 29.89
N VAL A 222 -3.49 22.72 29.20
CA VAL A 222 -2.51 21.88 28.51
C VAL A 222 -1.62 21.15 29.51
N LYS A 223 -1.24 21.78 30.64
CA LYS A 223 -0.54 21.11 31.74
C LYS A 223 -1.38 19.94 32.27
N THR A 224 -2.66 20.17 32.54
CA THR A 224 -3.58 19.13 33.05
C THR A 224 -3.74 17.96 32.06
N GLU A 225 -3.96 18.26 30.78
CA GLU A 225 -4.13 17.26 29.73
C GLU A 225 -2.88 16.42 29.49
N ARG A 226 -1.72 17.09 29.35
CA ARG A 226 -0.45 16.42 29.07
C ARG A 226 0.01 15.61 30.26
N PHE A 227 -0.20 16.10 31.48
CA PHE A 227 0.12 15.35 32.69
C PHE A 227 -0.68 14.05 32.72
N SER A 228 -2.02 14.13 32.59
CA SER A 228 -2.90 12.96 32.57
C SER A 228 -2.51 11.95 31.48
N THR A 229 -2.22 12.43 30.28
CA THR A 229 -1.84 11.59 29.13
C THR A 229 -0.47 10.93 29.33
N ALA A 230 0.51 11.68 29.84
CA ALA A 230 1.86 11.18 30.08
C ALA A 230 1.89 10.09 31.16
N VAL A 231 1.16 10.29 32.27
CA VAL A 231 1.04 9.29 33.33
C VAL A 231 0.40 8.00 32.79
N LYS A 232 -0.74 8.11 32.09
CA LYS A 232 -1.44 6.94 31.52
C LYS A 232 -0.58 6.19 30.51
N LYS A 233 0.10 6.90 29.60
CA LYS A 233 0.97 6.29 28.59
C LYS A 233 2.13 5.54 29.22
N TRP A 234 2.79 6.14 30.21
CA TRP A 234 3.89 5.48 30.90
C TRP A 234 3.42 4.23 31.66
N LEU A 235 2.26 4.28 32.32
CA LEU A 235 1.69 3.12 33.02
C LEU A 235 1.40 1.95 32.08
N VAL A 236 0.86 2.21 30.89
CA VAL A 236 0.61 1.16 29.88
C VAL A 236 1.93 0.52 29.42
N SER A 237 2.95 1.34 29.12
CA SER A 237 4.26 0.84 28.67
C SER A 237 5.00 0.03 29.74
N ASN A 238 4.66 0.19 31.02
CA ASN A 238 5.32 -0.48 32.14
C ASN A 238 4.40 -1.46 32.89
N LYS A 239 3.20 -1.79 32.35
CA LYS A 239 2.17 -2.63 32.99
C LYS A 239 2.72 -3.98 33.47
N GLY A 240 3.59 -4.61 32.68
CA GLY A 240 4.23 -5.90 33.01
C GLY A 240 5.24 -5.85 34.17
N GLN A 241 5.82 -4.68 34.47
CA GLN A 241 6.82 -4.51 35.53
C GLN A 241 6.19 -4.05 36.86
N ILE A 242 5.11 -3.25 36.80
CA ILE A 242 4.46 -2.69 38.00
C ILE A 242 3.33 -3.55 38.56
N GLY A 243 2.77 -4.47 37.77
CA GLY A 243 1.63 -5.32 38.15
C GLY A 243 0.27 -4.61 38.04
N ILE A 244 -0.81 -5.41 37.90
CA ILE A 244 -2.18 -4.93 37.65
C ILE A 244 -2.72 -4.12 38.83
N GLU A 245 -2.51 -4.59 40.06
CA GLU A 245 -2.95 -3.90 41.28
C GLU A 245 -2.40 -2.47 41.37
N LYS A 246 -1.09 -2.32 41.18
CA LYS A 246 -0.41 -1.02 41.26
C LYS A 246 -0.72 -0.09 40.09
N TYR A 247 -0.99 -0.66 38.92
CA TYR A 247 -1.51 0.07 37.77
C TYR A 247 -2.85 0.74 38.12
N HIS A 248 -3.79 0.00 38.74
CA HIS A 248 -5.07 0.54 39.17
C HIS A 248 -4.92 1.58 40.29
N ASP A 249 -4.11 1.31 41.30
CA ASP A 249 -3.84 2.25 42.39
C ASP A 249 -3.32 3.60 41.87
N THR A 250 -2.39 3.56 40.91
CA THR A 250 -1.80 4.78 40.35
C THR A 250 -2.79 5.55 39.48
N ILE A 251 -3.63 4.86 38.71
CA ILE A 251 -4.72 5.49 37.94
C ILE A 251 -5.74 6.16 38.87
N ASN A 252 -6.11 5.49 39.97
CA ASN A 252 -7.03 6.04 40.96
C ASN A 252 -6.43 7.24 41.69
N SER A 253 -5.15 7.17 42.05
CA SER A 253 -4.40 8.30 42.63
C SER A 253 -4.33 9.50 41.67
N LEU A 254 -4.07 9.27 40.38
CA LEU A 254 -4.09 10.32 39.36
C LEU A 254 -5.47 10.98 39.25
N ASN A 255 -6.51 10.17 39.12
CA ASN A 255 -7.88 10.68 38.94
C ASN A 255 -8.38 11.43 40.18
N SER A 256 -8.06 10.96 41.39
CA SER A 256 -8.42 11.63 42.63
C SER A 256 -7.65 12.95 42.80
N ASN A 257 -6.34 13.00 42.50
CA ASN A 257 -5.56 14.25 42.51
C ASN A 257 -6.17 15.30 41.58
N LEU A 258 -6.41 14.92 40.32
CA LEU A 258 -6.96 15.84 39.31
C LEU A 258 -8.38 16.34 39.66
N ARG A 259 -9.20 15.50 40.31
CA ARG A 259 -10.57 15.86 40.71
C ARG A 259 -10.62 16.71 41.97
N ASN A 260 -9.86 16.35 43.00
CA ASN A 260 -10.06 16.89 44.34
C ASN A 260 -9.12 18.05 44.67
N ASN A 261 -7.93 18.12 44.05
CA ASN A 261 -6.92 19.12 44.41
C ASN A 261 -6.93 20.30 43.43
N GLU A 262 -6.57 21.51 43.87
CA GLU A 262 -6.44 22.67 42.96
C GLU A 262 -5.12 22.67 42.19
N THR A 263 -4.07 22.10 42.79
CA THR A 263 -2.75 21.94 42.20
C THR A 263 -2.29 20.48 42.25
N VAL A 264 -1.35 20.12 41.37
CA VAL A 264 -0.62 18.84 41.45
C VAL A 264 0.85 19.14 41.69
N ASN A 265 1.40 18.60 42.77
CA ASN A 265 2.84 18.51 42.94
C ASN A 265 3.34 17.18 42.34
N ILE A 266 4.18 17.29 41.32
CA ILE A 266 4.66 16.17 40.51
C ILE A 266 5.56 15.26 41.34
N ASN A 267 6.46 15.81 42.15
CA ASN A 267 7.38 15.02 42.95
C ASN A 267 6.65 14.22 44.04
N SER A 268 5.69 14.85 44.72
CA SER A 268 4.88 14.15 45.73
C SER A 268 4.02 13.05 45.11
N PHE A 269 3.46 13.29 43.93
CA PHE A 269 2.70 12.28 43.17
C PHE A 269 3.58 11.08 42.81
N ILE A 270 4.80 11.32 42.32
CA ILE A 270 5.76 10.27 41.95
C ILE A 270 6.18 9.44 43.16
N GLU A 271 6.47 10.10 44.29
CA GLU A 271 6.87 9.43 45.52
C GLU A 271 5.78 8.51 46.07
N HIS A 272 4.51 8.90 45.95
CA HIS A 272 3.37 8.08 46.37
C HIS A 272 3.06 6.95 45.38
N ALA A 273 3.13 7.22 44.07
CA ALA A 273 2.76 6.27 43.04
C ALA A 273 3.81 5.16 42.81
N ILE A 274 5.10 5.50 42.81
CA ILE A 274 6.19 4.60 42.38
C ILE A 274 7.19 4.47 43.53
N LYS A 275 7.36 3.26 44.10
CA LYS A 275 8.29 3.04 45.22
C LYS A 275 9.73 2.74 44.77
N GLU A 276 9.91 2.23 43.55
CA GLU A 276 11.19 1.74 43.05
C GLU A 276 12.01 2.85 42.36
N SER A 277 13.28 3.00 42.74
CA SER A 277 14.12 4.16 42.36
C SER A 277 14.42 4.23 40.86
N ALA A 278 14.61 3.09 40.19
CA ALA A 278 14.87 3.04 38.75
C ALA A 278 13.65 3.48 37.91
N LEU A 279 12.45 3.05 38.30
CA LEU A 279 11.20 3.43 37.64
C LEU A 279 10.86 4.91 37.85
N LYS A 280 11.19 5.48 39.02
CA LYS A 280 11.04 6.93 39.27
C LYS A 280 11.83 7.76 38.26
N GLN A 281 13.08 7.38 37.97
CA GLN A 281 13.91 8.13 37.00
C GLN A 281 13.35 8.06 35.58
N SER A 282 12.90 6.88 35.13
CA SER A 282 12.23 6.71 33.84
C SER A 282 10.96 7.58 33.72
N PHE A 283 10.15 7.62 34.78
CA PHE A 283 8.93 8.42 34.82
C PHE A 283 9.20 9.93 34.77
N ILE A 284 10.19 10.40 35.54
CA ILE A 284 10.62 11.81 35.53
C ILE A 284 11.11 12.22 34.14
N GLN A 285 11.91 11.36 33.48
CA GLN A 285 12.38 11.62 32.13
C GLN A 285 11.23 11.70 31.12
N SER A 286 10.22 10.83 31.25
CA SER A 286 9.00 10.88 30.44
C SER A 286 8.24 12.20 30.63
N LEU A 287 8.08 12.69 31.86
CA LEU A 287 7.40 13.97 32.13
C LEU A 287 8.19 15.17 31.62
N ARG A 288 9.51 15.19 31.80
CA ARG A 288 10.38 16.25 31.25
C ARG A 288 10.31 16.31 29.72
N SER A 289 10.23 15.17 29.04
CA SER A 289 10.06 15.12 27.58
C SER A 289 8.73 15.73 27.10
N GLN A 290 7.74 15.88 27.98
CA GLN A 290 6.43 16.49 27.69
C GLN A 290 6.37 18.00 28.02
N GLY A 291 7.46 18.56 28.54
CA GLY A 291 7.61 19.99 28.85
C GLY A 291 7.34 20.35 30.31
N PHE A 292 7.23 19.39 31.24
CA PHE A 292 7.12 19.68 32.66
C PHE A 292 8.50 20.03 33.24
N VAL A 293 8.67 21.30 33.61
CA VAL A 293 9.88 21.86 34.25
C VAL A 293 9.61 22.29 35.69
N GLU A 294 8.37 22.67 35.99
CA GLU A 294 7.89 23.04 37.33
C GLU A 294 7.51 21.79 38.14
N ASP A 295 7.82 21.81 39.44
CA ASP A 295 7.47 20.72 40.38
C ASP A 295 5.98 20.74 40.77
N GLU A 296 5.28 21.85 40.54
CA GLU A 296 3.86 22.03 40.87
C GLU A 296 3.14 22.85 39.79
N PHE A 297 1.90 22.49 39.46
CA PHE A 297 1.06 23.26 38.54
C PHE A 297 -0.43 23.25 38.92
N THR A 298 -1.17 24.26 38.46
CA THR A 298 -2.62 24.42 38.68
C THR A 298 -3.44 23.55 37.73
N ILE A 299 -4.48 22.89 38.25
CA ILE A 299 -5.36 22.01 37.50
C ILE A 299 -6.49 22.79 36.83
N ASP A 300 -6.70 22.57 35.53
CA ASP A 300 -7.90 23.03 34.83
C ASP A 300 -9.10 22.15 35.18
N LYS A 301 -9.95 22.66 36.08
CA LYS A 301 -11.18 22.01 36.52
C LYS A 301 -12.27 21.93 35.45
N ALA A 302 -12.26 22.78 34.43
CA ALA A 302 -13.19 22.67 33.31
C ALA A 302 -12.83 21.47 32.44
N TRP A 303 -11.55 21.31 32.10
CA TRP A 303 -11.04 20.16 31.33
C TRP A 303 -11.30 18.83 32.07
N VAL A 304 -11.05 18.78 33.38
CA VAL A 304 -11.32 17.58 34.20
C VAL A 304 -12.79 17.17 34.14
N ARG A 305 -13.72 18.13 34.23
CA ARG A 305 -15.18 17.88 34.14
C ARG A 305 -15.61 17.42 32.75
N GLU A 306 -14.99 17.92 31.70
CA GLU A 306 -15.28 17.55 30.31
C GLU A 306 -14.80 16.12 29.97
N ASN A 307 -13.58 15.78 30.39
CA ASN A 307 -12.85 14.61 29.88
C ASN A 307 -12.76 13.42 30.84
N MET A 308 -13.13 13.57 32.11
CA MET A 308 -13.16 12.47 33.10
C MET A 308 -14.57 12.03 33.49
N LYS A 309 -15.48 11.96 32.51
CA LYS A 309 -16.89 11.55 32.70
C LYS A 309 -17.09 10.03 32.87
N ARG A 310 -16.10 9.20 32.54
CA ARG A 310 -16.19 7.72 32.61
C ARG A 310 -14.88 7.10 33.08
N VAL A 311 -14.96 6.11 33.96
CA VAL A 311 -13.84 5.27 34.43
C VAL A 311 -13.89 3.95 33.65
N THR A 312 -12.74 3.51 33.15
CA THR A 312 -12.60 2.23 32.44
C THR A 312 -11.87 1.24 33.34
N ILE A 313 -12.54 0.15 33.71
CA ILE A 313 -12.00 -0.94 34.52
C ILE A 313 -11.78 -2.14 33.58
N GLU A 314 -10.55 -2.63 33.53
CA GLU A 314 -10.14 -3.74 32.67
C GLU A 314 -9.77 -4.93 33.56
N PHE A 315 -10.46 -6.06 33.41
CA PHE A 315 -10.22 -7.29 34.18
C PHE A 315 -9.18 -8.18 33.49
N GLU A 316 -8.60 -9.12 34.24
CA GLU A 316 -7.60 -10.09 33.76
C GLU A 316 -8.07 -10.92 32.54
N ASN A 317 -9.39 -11.01 32.33
CA ASN A 317 -10.03 -11.76 31.24
C ASN A 317 -10.35 -10.88 30.01
N ASN A 318 -9.73 -9.70 29.86
CA ASN A 318 -9.99 -8.71 28.80
C ASN A 318 -11.42 -8.14 28.78
N ILE A 319 -12.13 -8.20 29.91
CA ILE A 319 -13.43 -7.54 30.06
C ILE A 319 -13.18 -6.07 30.42
N VAL A 320 -13.77 -5.16 29.65
CA VAL A 320 -13.63 -3.70 29.83
C VAL A 320 -14.97 -3.10 30.23
N ILE A 321 -15.11 -2.70 31.49
CA ILE A 321 -16.29 -2.02 32.03
C ILE A 321 -16.06 -0.51 32.00
N ARG A 322 -16.97 0.23 31.36
CA ARG A 322 -16.97 1.70 31.32
C ARG A 322 -18.14 2.25 32.13
N ILE A 323 -17.87 2.79 33.31
CA ILE A 323 -18.88 3.31 34.24
C ILE A 323 -18.70 4.80 34.49
N THR A 324 -19.78 5.51 34.82
CA THR A 324 -19.69 6.88 35.32
C THR A 324 -19.27 6.88 36.80
N PRO A 325 -18.68 7.96 37.32
CA PRO A 325 -18.26 8.04 38.71
C PRO A 325 -19.38 7.77 39.72
N GLU A 326 -20.61 8.20 39.43
CA GLU A 326 -21.75 7.96 40.33
C GLU A 326 -22.13 6.47 40.42
N GLN A 327 -21.79 5.67 39.41
CA GLN A 327 -22.05 4.23 39.37
C GLN A 327 -20.96 3.41 40.10
N MET A 328 -19.84 4.03 40.45
CA MET A 328 -18.73 3.35 41.12
C MET A 328 -18.93 3.27 42.64
N ASP A 329 -19.74 4.17 43.21
CA ASP A 329 -20.10 4.20 44.63
C ASP A 329 -21.30 3.28 44.96
N ASP A 330 -21.86 2.57 43.97
CA ASP A 330 -23.00 1.66 44.13
C ASP A 330 -22.55 0.23 44.45
N GLU A 331 -22.68 -0.19 45.72
CA GLU A 331 -22.26 -1.51 46.23
C GLU A 331 -22.97 -2.72 45.57
N THR A 332 -23.98 -2.48 44.72
CA THR A 332 -24.80 -3.53 44.09
C THR A 332 -24.15 -4.25 42.90
N ILE A 333 -23.02 -3.77 42.37
CA ILE A 333 -22.36 -4.34 41.18
C ILE A 333 -21.51 -5.60 41.50
N TYR A 334 -21.21 -5.87 42.77
CA TYR A 334 -20.44 -7.05 43.19
C TYR A 334 -21.34 -8.23 43.57
N LYS A 335 -21.88 -8.96 42.59
CA LYS A 335 -22.29 -10.37 42.80
C LYS A 335 -21.96 -11.25 41.60
N LYS A 336 -21.07 -12.21 41.85
CA LYS A 336 -20.57 -13.23 40.92
C LYS A 336 -21.59 -14.39 40.88
N GLU A 337 -22.23 -14.62 39.73
CA GLU A 337 -22.86 -15.90 39.41
C GLU A 337 -22.18 -16.48 38.17
N GLN A 338 -21.63 -17.70 38.34
CA GLN A 338 -20.83 -18.45 37.37
C GLN A 338 -21.72 -19.34 36.52
N THR A 339 -21.75 -19.11 35.21
CA THR A 339 -22.09 -20.12 34.20
C THR A 339 -21.15 -19.94 33.00
N GLU A 340 -19.96 -20.54 33.08
CA GLU A 340 -18.97 -20.50 31.99
C GLU A 340 -19.10 -21.72 31.06
N PRO A 341 -18.98 -21.54 29.74
CA PRO A 341 -18.72 -22.64 28.81
C PRO A 341 -17.33 -23.22 29.05
N ASN A 342 -17.23 -24.54 29.22
CA ASN A 342 -15.94 -25.21 29.42
C ASN A 342 -15.15 -25.28 28.11
N ILE A 343 -14.05 -24.54 28.03
CA ILE A 343 -13.01 -24.70 27.01
C ILE A 343 -12.00 -25.72 27.55
N ALA A 344 -11.87 -26.88 26.90
CA ALA A 344 -10.88 -27.89 27.26
C ALA A 344 -9.91 -28.12 26.10
N ILE A 345 -8.63 -27.84 26.33
CA ILE A 345 -7.53 -28.23 25.42
C ILE A 345 -7.26 -29.70 25.68
N LEU A 346 -7.62 -30.58 24.73
CA LEU A 346 -7.39 -32.02 24.85
C LEU A 346 -6.21 -32.44 23.98
N SER A 347 -5.08 -32.68 24.68
CA SER A 347 -3.88 -33.43 24.27
C SER A 347 -3.14 -33.04 23.00
N GLU A 348 -1.83 -32.79 23.14
CA GLU A 348 -0.83 -32.95 22.09
C GLU A 348 -0.79 -34.43 21.68
N ILE A 349 -1.41 -34.76 20.55
CA ILE A 349 -1.10 -36.00 19.83
C ILE A 349 -0.68 -35.55 18.43
N ASP A 350 0.63 -35.67 18.17
CA ASP A 350 1.36 -35.47 16.92
C ASP A 350 0.95 -34.24 16.06
N ASP A 351 1.73 -33.17 16.18
CA ASP A 351 1.85 -31.98 15.31
C ASP A 351 0.58 -31.17 14.94
N VAL A 352 -0.59 -31.52 15.47
CA VAL A 352 -1.86 -30.81 15.18
C VAL A 352 -2.44 -30.21 16.46
N GLN A 353 -2.43 -28.88 16.60
CA GLN A 353 -3.24 -28.22 17.63
C GLN A 353 -4.73 -28.38 17.30
N VAL A 354 -5.43 -29.07 18.20
CA VAL A 354 -6.88 -29.28 18.12
C VAL A 354 -7.59 -28.44 19.16
N TYR A 355 -8.38 -27.45 18.72
CA TYR A 355 -9.23 -26.68 19.62
C TYR A 355 -10.62 -27.29 19.64
N LYS A 356 -11.02 -27.81 20.82
CA LYS A 356 -12.34 -28.38 21.06
C LYS A 356 -13.20 -27.42 21.88
N LEU A 357 -14.23 -26.85 21.26
CA LEU A 357 -15.30 -26.15 21.98
C LEU A 357 -16.52 -27.06 22.05
N THR A 358 -16.97 -27.33 23.28
CA THR A 358 -18.20 -28.06 23.56
C THR A 358 -19.11 -27.21 24.43
N GLY A 359 -20.34 -26.99 24.00
CA GLY A 359 -21.33 -26.23 24.74
C GLY A 359 -22.74 -26.73 24.47
N ARG A 360 -23.58 -26.63 25.50
CA ARG A 360 -25.03 -26.84 25.40
C ARG A 360 -25.65 -25.46 25.16
N LEU A 361 -26.12 -25.21 23.96
CA LEU A 361 -26.53 -23.87 23.54
C LEU A 361 -28.04 -23.89 23.27
N SER A 362 -28.78 -22.99 23.91
CA SER A 362 -30.16 -22.73 23.49
C SER A 362 -30.15 -22.01 22.15
N ARG A 363 -31.27 -22.02 21.42
CA ARG A 363 -31.39 -21.44 20.07
C ARG A 363 -30.89 -19.99 19.95
N MET A 364 -30.96 -19.19 21.01
CA MET A 364 -30.44 -17.81 21.06
C MET A 364 -28.90 -17.73 21.13
N HIS A 365 -28.23 -18.73 21.69
CA HIS A 365 -26.78 -18.70 21.92
C HIS A 365 -25.96 -19.23 20.72
N TYR A 366 -26.64 -19.78 19.70
CA TYR A 366 -26.02 -20.30 18.48
C TYR A 366 -25.26 -19.22 17.69
N ASP A 367 -25.93 -18.11 17.40
CA ASP A 367 -25.32 -17.05 16.61
C ASP A 367 -24.15 -16.41 17.36
N LEU A 368 -24.29 -16.25 18.68
CA LEU A 368 -23.22 -15.76 19.55
C LEU A 368 -22.00 -16.68 19.50
N PHE A 369 -22.22 -17.99 19.54
CA PHE A 369 -21.16 -18.99 19.48
C PHE A 369 -20.38 -18.90 18.17
N PHE A 370 -21.06 -18.89 17.02
CA PHE A 370 -20.39 -18.84 15.72
C PHE A 370 -19.68 -17.51 15.48
N ILE A 371 -20.22 -16.41 16.02
CA ILE A 371 -19.53 -15.11 16.02
C ILE A 371 -18.23 -15.17 16.82
N GLU A 372 -18.23 -15.80 18.00
CA GLU A 372 -16.99 -15.95 18.79
C GLU A 372 -15.99 -16.90 18.13
N ALA A 373 -16.43 -17.98 17.49
CA ALA A 373 -15.56 -18.87 16.72
C ALA A 373 -14.91 -18.14 15.52
N GLU A 374 -15.68 -17.29 14.83
CA GLU A 374 -15.17 -16.47 13.72
C GLU A 374 -14.14 -15.45 14.20
N LYS A 375 -14.38 -14.77 15.33
CA LYS A 375 -13.40 -13.85 15.95
C LYS A 375 -12.11 -14.57 16.34
N LEU A 376 -12.21 -15.78 16.88
CA LEU A 376 -11.06 -16.62 17.21
C LEU A 376 -10.22 -16.92 15.97
N PHE A 377 -10.86 -17.20 14.83
CA PHE A 377 -10.16 -17.47 13.57
C PHE A 377 -9.52 -16.21 12.97
N LEU A 378 -10.22 -15.07 12.99
CA LEU A 378 -9.70 -13.78 12.48
C LEU A 378 -8.48 -13.28 13.28
N ASN A 379 -8.38 -13.66 14.56
CA ASN A 379 -7.26 -13.28 15.43
C ASN A 379 -6.11 -14.32 15.43
N ALA A 380 -6.32 -15.51 14.86
CA ALA A 380 -5.29 -16.53 14.77
C ALA A 380 -4.39 -16.23 13.57
N GLU A 381 -3.16 -15.76 13.83
CA GLU A 381 -2.24 -15.31 12.78
C GLU A 381 -1.84 -16.42 11.77
N GLU A 382 -2.11 -17.70 12.04
CA GLU A 382 -1.64 -18.86 11.26
C GLU A 382 -2.58 -20.11 11.28
N ALA A 383 -3.91 -19.95 11.20
CA ALA A 383 -4.82 -21.10 11.18
C ALA A 383 -5.06 -21.65 9.75
N SER A 384 -4.75 -22.94 9.55
CA SER A 384 -4.68 -23.57 8.21
C SER A 384 -5.88 -24.45 7.79
N ALA A 385 -6.82 -24.77 8.69
CA ALA A 385 -8.12 -25.38 8.34
C ALA A 385 -9.11 -25.38 9.53
N VAL A 386 -10.41 -25.40 9.23
CA VAL A 386 -11.49 -25.56 10.23
C VAL A 386 -12.40 -26.73 9.86
N ARG A 387 -12.72 -27.60 10.84
CA ARG A 387 -13.75 -28.63 10.71
C ARG A 387 -14.80 -28.44 11.81
N ILE A 388 -16.07 -28.36 11.44
CA ILE A 388 -17.18 -28.17 12.37
C ILE A 388 -18.02 -29.44 12.35
N ASN A 389 -18.18 -30.10 13.50
CA ASN A 389 -19.00 -31.29 13.64
C ASN A 389 -20.17 -30.98 14.59
N VAL A 390 -21.38 -30.84 14.05
CA VAL A 390 -22.58 -30.67 14.88
C VAL A 390 -23.22 -32.05 15.07
N SER A 391 -23.31 -32.54 16.32
CA SER A 391 -23.94 -33.82 16.64
C SER A 391 -25.20 -33.62 17.49
N HIS A 392 -26.30 -34.22 17.07
CA HIS A 392 -27.48 -34.35 17.93
C HIS A 392 -27.39 -35.66 18.72
N ASP A 393 -27.58 -35.57 20.04
CA ASP A 393 -27.58 -36.65 21.04
C ASP A 393 -26.28 -37.43 21.25
N PHE A 394 -25.85 -37.51 22.52
CA PHE A 394 -24.98 -38.58 23.00
C PHE A 394 -25.83 -39.85 23.22
N GLY A 395 -26.30 -40.43 22.11
CA GLY A 395 -26.71 -41.82 22.04
C GLY A 395 -25.52 -42.67 21.65
N ASN A 396 -25.36 -43.81 22.31
CA ASN A 396 -24.15 -44.65 22.39
C ASN A 396 -23.73 -45.37 21.08
N ASP A 397 -23.98 -44.80 19.91
CA ASP A 397 -23.65 -45.42 18.62
C ASP A 397 -22.46 -44.73 17.97
N SER A 398 -21.33 -45.44 18.02
CA SER A 398 -20.12 -45.14 17.26
C SER A 398 -20.40 -45.15 15.75
N PHE A 399 -20.65 -43.99 15.15
CA PHE A 399 -20.61 -43.85 13.69
C PHE A 399 -19.21 -43.44 13.23
N ASN A 400 -18.35 -44.46 13.11
CA ASN A 400 -17.24 -44.45 12.18
C ASN A 400 -17.81 -44.47 10.75
N ASN A 401 -18.09 -43.29 10.17
CA ASN A 401 -18.07 -43.08 8.72
C ASN A 401 -18.11 -41.57 8.43
N ALA A 402 -16.94 -41.02 8.12
CA ALA A 402 -16.79 -39.68 7.58
C ALA A 402 -17.30 -39.67 6.13
N GLN A 403 -18.58 -39.36 5.86
CA GLN A 403 -19.00 -39.03 4.49
C GLN A 403 -20.36 -38.32 4.28
N THR A 404 -21.13 -37.98 5.32
CA THR A 404 -22.42 -37.30 5.12
C THR A 404 -22.50 -36.00 5.90
N VAL A 405 -22.16 -34.89 5.24
CA VAL A 405 -22.58 -33.54 5.68
C VAL A 405 -24.05 -33.40 5.29
N GLN A 406 -24.96 -33.57 6.26
CA GLN A 406 -26.36 -33.22 6.05
C GLN A 406 -26.53 -31.70 6.12
N ARG A 407 -27.38 -31.16 5.23
CA ARG A 407 -27.78 -29.76 5.19
C ARG A 407 -28.16 -29.25 6.58
N TYR A 408 -27.51 -28.19 7.04
CA TYR A 408 -27.81 -27.60 8.34
C TYR A 408 -29.06 -26.71 8.23
N ASP A 409 -30.20 -27.21 8.71
CA ASP A 409 -31.45 -26.44 8.77
C ASP A 409 -31.61 -25.81 10.16
N ARG A 410 -31.54 -24.48 10.25
CA ARG A 410 -31.75 -23.70 11.49
C ARG A 410 -33.10 -23.94 12.15
N THR A 411 -34.05 -24.54 11.44
CA THR A 411 -35.41 -24.77 11.92
C THR A 411 -35.60 -26.08 12.68
N THR A 412 -34.64 -27.00 12.62
CA THR A 412 -34.75 -28.35 13.21
C THR A 412 -34.05 -28.53 14.56
N LEU A 413 -33.38 -27.49 15.06
CA LEU A 413 -32.62 -27.53 16.32
C LEU A 413 -33.55 -27.45 17.54
N SER A 414 -33.48 -28.46 18.42
CA SER A 414 -34.10 -28.42 19.75
C SER A 414 -33.24 -27.59 20.72
N ASP A 415 -33.85 -27.11 21.81
CA ASP A 415 -33.19 -26.28 22.86
C ASP A 415 -32.04 -26.99 23.59
N ASP A 416 -31.75 -28.24 23.26
CA ASP A 416 -30.80 -29.14 23.92
C ASP A 416 -29.73 -29.70 22.97
N THR A 417 -29.35 -28.93 21.96
CA THR A 417 -28.40 -29.39 20.95
C THR A 417 -26.95 -29.14 21.41
N PHE A 418 -26.12 -30.17 21.31
CA PHE A 418 -24.68 -30.11 21.60
C PHE A 418 -23.90 -29.80 20.32
N ILE A 419 -22.93 -28.91 20.40
CA ILE A 419 -22.04 -28.61 19.27
C ILE A 419 -20.59 -28.94 19.62
N GLU A 420 -19.90 -29.63 18.72
CA GLU A 420 -18.48 -29.92 18.81
C GLU A 420 -17.71 -29.20 17.71
N PHE A 421 -16.89 -28.22 18.09
CA PHE A 421 -15.98 -27.56 17.15
C PHE A 421 -14.61 -28.22 17.23
N VAL A 422 -14.00 -28.54 16.09
CA VAL A 422 -12.67 -29.16 16.03
C VAL A 422 -11.82 -28.41 15.02
N LEU A 423 -11.08 -27.40 15.47
CA LEU A 423 -10.04 -26.82 14.61
C LEU A 423 -8.89 -27.83 14.46
N ARG A 424 -8.35 -28.00 13.25
CA ARG A 424 -7.13 -28.78 13.01
C ARG A 424 -6.16 -27.94 12.21
N LYS A 425 -4.97 -27.69 12.75
CA LYS A 425 -3.83 -27.21 11.95
C LYS A 425 -3.44 -28.32 10.98
N ASN A 426 -3.72 -28.15 9.68
CA ASN A 426 -3.34 -29.12 8.66
C ASN A 426 -2.26 -28.50 7.78
N ASP A 427 -1.27 -29.29 7.35
CA ASP A 427 -0.15 -28.87 6.48
C ASP A 427 -0.58 -28.54 5.03
N LEU A 428 -1.86 -28.25 4.79
CA LEU A 428 -2.44 -28.09 3.45
C LEU A 428 -2.13 -26.75 2.77
N LEU A 429 -1.51 -25.78 3.46
CA LEU A 429 -1.23 -24.44 2.91
C LEU A 429 0.15 -23.93 3.34
N VAL A 430 1.20 -24.70 3.05
CA VAL A 430 2.61 -24.37 3.38
C VAL A 430 3.18 -23.20 2.51
N HIS A 431 2.38 -22.53 1.69
CA HIS A 431 2.87 -21.46 0.82
C HIS A 431 2.05 -20.16 0.92
N ALA A 432 2.53 -19.23 1.76
CA ALA A 432 2.44 -17.77 1.63
C ALA A 432 1.07 -17.10 1.30
N GLN A 433 -0.06 -17.78 1.49
CA GLN A 433 -1.40 -17.25 1.19
C GLN A 433 -2.16 -16.93 2.48
N HIS A 434 -2.66 -15.69 2.60
CA HIS A 434 -3.57 -15.32 3.69
C HIS A 434 -4.94 -15.96 3.42
N THR A 435 -5.42 -16.76 4.38
CA THR A 435 -6.72 -17.43 4.30
C THR A 435 -7.61 -16.97 5.44
N TYR A 436 -8.80 -16.49 5.10
CA TYR A 436 -9.81 -16.03 6.06
C TYR A 436 -11.03 -16.92 5.97
N LEU A 437 -11.63 -17.29 7.10
CA LEU A 437 -12.87 -18.06 7.16
C LEU A 437 -13.99 -17.17 7.70
N PHE A 438 -15.09 -17.11 6.97
CA PHE A 438 -16.33 -16.48 7.38
C PHE A 438 -17.40 -17.57 7.50
N MET A 439 -18.06 -17.63 8.65
CA MET A 439 -19.12 -18.61 8.86
C MET A 439 -20.39 -18.26 8.08
N PHE A 440 -20.61 -16.97 7.87
CA PHE A 440 -21.78 -16.44 7.17
C PHE A 440 -21.38 -15.39 6.13
N GLU A 441 -22.03 -15.41 4.97
CA GLU A 441 -21.85 -14.41 3.92
C GLU A 441 -22.09 -12.98 4.43
N GLN A 442 -23.05 -12.80 5.34
CA GLN A 442 -23.34 -11.48 5.94
C GLN A 442 -22.15 -10.92 6.74
N ASN A 443 -21.40 -11.78 7.44
CA ASN A 443 -20.23 -11.34 8.19
C ASN A 443 -19.11 -10.95 7.24
N LEU A 444 -18.90 -11.73 6.16
CA LEU A 444 -17.99 -11.34 5.08
C LEU A 444 -18.37 -9.97 4.51
N LEU A 445 -19.65 -9.77 4.16
CA LEU A 445 -20.12 -8.50 3.62
C LEU A 445 -19.89 -7.35 4.61
N SER A 446 -20.16 -7.57 5.90
CA SER A 446 -19.89 -6.57 6.95
C SER A 446 -18.40 -6.23 7.06
N PHE A 447 -17.54 -7.24 6.93
CA PHE A 447 -16.10 -7.12 6.98
C PHE A 447 -15.56 -6.35 5.76
N LEU A 448 -16.07 -6.66 4.57
CA LEU A 448 -15.67 -5.99 3.34
C LEU A 448 -16.23 -4.55 3.26
N ASN A 449 -17.37 -4.27 3.89
CA ASN A 449 -18.03 -2.96 3.90
C ASN A 449 -17.36 -1.92 4.80
N LYS A 450 -16.03 -1.97 4.90
CA LYS A 450 -15.20 -0.93 5.52
C LYS A 450 -14.59 -0.02 4.45
N SER A 451 -13.90 1.04 4.88
CA SER A 451 -13.10 1.89 3.99
C SER A 451 -12.00 1.06 3.32
N PHE A 452 -11.50 1.50 2.17
CA PHE A 452 -10.48 0.76 1.43
C PHE A 452 -9.17 0.62 2.21
N GLU A 453 -8.76 1.63 2.97
CA GLU A 453 -7.58 1.57 3.84
C GLU A 453 -7.71 0.49 4.91
N ILE A 454 -8.83 0.48 5.65
CA ILE A 454 -9.08 -0.52 6.70
C ILE A 454 -9.19 -1.93 6.10
N LEU A 455 -9.81 -2.04 4.91
CA LEU A 455 -9.91 -3.32 4.20
C LEU A 455 -8.54 -3.86 3.81
N GLU A 456 -7.66 -2.99 3.31
CA GLU A 456 -6.29 -3.33 2.93
C GLU A 456 -5.47 -3.81 4.12
N GLU A 457 -5.56 -3.12 5.26
CA GLU A 457 -4.89 -3.49 6.50
C GLU A 457 -5.41 -4.83 7.05
N ASN A 458 -6.74 -5.00 7.13
CA ASN A 458 -7.34 -6.23 7.66
C ASN A 458 -7.03 -7.46 6.81
N LEU A 459 -7.00 -7.31 5.47
CA LEU A 459 -6.68 -8.40 4.56
C LEU A 459 -5.17 -8.61 4.37
N LYS A 460 -4.33 -7.72 4.93
CA LYS A 460 -2.86 -7.73 4.75
C LYS A 460 -2.46 -7.76 3.26
N ILE A 461 -3.17 -6.98 2.45
CA ILE A 461 -2.96 -6.95 0.99
C ILE A 461 -1.56 -6.40 0.68
N SER A 462 -0.88 -7.07 -0.23
CA SER A 462 0.41 -6.66 -0.78
C SER A 462 0.42 -6.88 -2.29
N ASP A 463 1.44 -6.35 -2.96
CA ASP A 463 1.67 -6.43 -4.40
C ASP A 463 1.76 -7.86 -4.96
N CYS A 464 2.10 -8.87 -4.15
CA CYS A 464 2.44 -10.20 -4.64
C CYS A 464 1.58 -11.37 -4.09
N LYS A 465 0.63 -11.12 -3.18
CA LYS A 465 -0.02 -12.19 -2.43
C LYS A 465 -1.50 -12.33 -2.74
N LYS A 466 -1.86 -13.53 -3.21
CA LYS A 466 -3.25 -13.94 -3.37
C LYS A 466 -3.89 -14.22 -2.01
N THR A 467 -5.06 -13.63 -1.77
CA THR A 467 -5.85 -13.80 -0.54
C THR A 467 -7.05 -14.71 -0.81
N THR A 468 -7.23 -15.71 0.06
CA THR A 468 -8.34 -16.67 -0.03
C THR A 468 -9.35 -16.40 1.08
N LEU A 469 -10.63 -16.31 0.73
CA LEU A 469 -11.74 -16.11 1.65
C LEU A 469 -12.69 -17.30 1.52
N LEU A 470 -12.78 -18.10 2.59
CA LEU A 470 -13.68 -19.24 2.72
C LEU A 470 -15.00 -18.78 3.34
N ILE A 471 -16.12 -19.24 2.79
CA ILE A 471 -17.46 -18.85 3.22
C ILE A 471 -18.26 -20.12 3.50
N ALA A 472 -18.59 -20.35 4.77
CA ALA A 472 -19.08 -21.66 5.18
C ALA A 472 -20.50 -21.97 4.66
N ASP A 473 -21.37 -20.97 4.64
CA ASP A 473 -22.80 -21.07 4.28
C ASP A 473 -23.09 -20.90 2.78
N GLN A 474 -22.05 -20.93 1.93
CA GLN A 474 -22.18 -20.67 0.49
C GLN A 474 -21.64 -21.81 -0.37
N THR A 475 -22.06 -21.84 -1.64
CA THR A 475 -21.74 -22.90 -2.62
C THR A 475 -20.99 -22.39 -3.86
N TYR A 476 -20.67 -21.10 -3.93
CA TYR A 476 -20.05 -20.49 -5.11
C TYR A 476 -18.53 -20.38 -5.00
N SER A 477 -17.86 -20.22 -6.14
CA SER A 477 -16.42 -19.93 -6.19
C SER A 477 -16.15 -18.80 -7.18
N TYR A 478 -15.47 -17.76 -6.72
CA TYR A 478 -15.01 -16.63 -7.55
C TYR A 478 -13.52 -16.46 -7.40
N GLU A 479 -12.81 -16.28 -8.51
CA GLU A 479 -11.36 -16.21 -8.50
C GLU A 479 -10.85 -15.21 -9.53
N ASN A 480 -9.87 -14.39 -9.13
CA ASN A 480 -9.02 -13.60 -10.02
C ASN A 480 -7.54 -13.72 -9.60
N GLY A 481 -6.67 -12.85 -10.12
CA GLY A 481 -5.24 -12.84 -9.78
C GLY A 481 -4.95 -12.55 -8.30
N PHE A 482 -5.86 -11.89 -7.59
CA PHE A 482 -5.64 -11.33 -6.24
C PHE A 482 -6.50 -11.98 -5.15
N PHE A 483 -7.76 -12.23 -5.45
CA PHE A 483 -8.74 -12.76 -4.50
C PHE A 483 -9.31 -14.08 -4.99
N ARG A 484 -9.59 -14.96 -4.03
CA ARG A 484 -10.35 -16.19 -4.22
C ARG A 484 -11.42 -16.30 -3.14
N PHE A 485 -12.69 -16.29 -3.52
CA PHE A 485 -13.83 -16.54 -2.64
C PHE A 485 -14.33 -17.96 -2.87
N ILE A 486 -14.42 -18.79 -1.82
CA ILE A 486 -14.82 -20.19 -1.92
C ILE A 486 -15.92 -20.51 -0.91
N GLY A 487 -17.06 -20.98 -1.39
CA GLY A 487 -18.11 -21.58 -0.58
C GLY A 487 -17.77 -23.02 -0.19
N THR A 488 -17.85 -23.36 1.10
CA THR A 488 -17.42 -24.68 1.60
C THR A 488 -18.48 -25.78 1.57
N ASP A 489 -19.72 -25.48 1.14
CA ASP A 489 -20.79 -26.50 1.02
C ASP A 489 -20.51 -27.56 -0.06
N LEU A 490 -19.45 -27.38 -0.85
CA LEU A 490 -18.95 -28.35 -1.80
C LEU A 490 -17.57 -28.84 -1.36
N ILE A 491 -17.59 -30.01 -0.71
CA ILE A 491 -16.52 -31.02 -0.72
C ILE A 491 -15.39 -30.77 0.29
N GLY A 492 -14.97 -31.87 0.94
CA GLY A 492 -13.89 -31.90 1.93
C GLY A 492 -12.63 -31.19 1.45
N VAL A 493 -11.95 -30.56 2.40
CA VAL A 493 -10.80 -29.63 2.29
C VAL A 493 -9.58 -30.17 1.50
N SER A 494 -9.65 -31.36 0.88
CA SER A 494 -8.55 -32.07 0.26
C SER A 494 -8.30 -31.81 -1.24
N GLN A 495 -9.02 -30.88 -1.90
CA GLN A 495 -8.84 -30.63 -3.36
C GLN A 495 -8.30 -29.23 -3.73
N PHE A 496 -7.89 -28.40 -2.78
CA PHE A 496 -7.42 -27.04 -3.06
C PHE A 496 -5.94 -26.99 -3.49
N THR A 497 -5.59 -27.52 -4.67
CA THR A 497 -4.26 -27.28 -5.26
C THR A 497 -4.23 -25.91 -5.94
N SER A 498 -3.43 -24.97 -5.42
CA SER A 498 -3.22 -23.66 -6.05
C SER A 498 -1.97 -23.67 -6.93
N TYR A 499 -2.15 -23.39 -8.23
CA TYR A 499 -1.07 -22.88 -9.08
C TYR A 499 -1.11 -21.36 -9.01
N VAL A 500 0.01 -20.73 -8.63
CA VAL A 500 0.16 -19.27 -8.58
C VAL A 500 0.74 -18.81 -9.92
N THR A 501 -0.03 -18.04 -10.68
CA THR A 501 0.51 -17.21 -11.78
C THR A 501 0.89 -15.86 -11.20
N THR A 502 2.18 -15.65 -11.01
CA THR A 502 2.77 -14.35 -10.67
C THR A 502 2.78 -13.46 -11.92
N GLU A 503 1.92 -12.46 -11.99
CA GLU A 503 2.08 -11.30 -12.87
C GLU A 503 2.17 -10.05 -11.99
N THR A 504 3.38 -9.70 -11.56
CA THR A 504 3.62 -8.71 -10.49
C THR A 504 4.31 -7.42 -10.95
N ALA A 505 4.68 -7.27 -12.22
CA ALA A 505 5.41 -6.07 -12.68
C ALA A 505 4.49 -4.86 -13.01
N SER A 506 3.32 -5.08 -13.63
CA SER A 506 2.46 -3.98 -14.12
C SER A 506 1.73 -3.20 -13.01
N GLN A 507 1.56 -3.78 -11.82
CA GLN A 507 0.68 -3.20 -10.80
C GLN A 507 1.33 -2.10 -9.98
N VAL A 508 2.64 -2.19 -9.74
CA VAL A 508 3.41 -1.15 -9.04
C VAL A 508 3.34 0.15 -9.83
N ASP A 509 3.54 0.08 -11.14
CA ASP A 509 3.46 1.26 -12.03
C ASP A 509 2.07 1.92 -12.01
N ILE A 510 1.00 1.13 -11.92
CA ILE A 510 -0.38 1.65 -11.80
C ILE A 510 -0.56 2.39 -10.47
N ILE A 511 -0.08 1.81 -9.36
CA ILE A 511 -0.19 2.38 -8.01
C ILE A 511 0.59 3.69 -7.90
N ASP A 512 1.82 3.71 -8.41
CA ASP A 512 2.70 4.87 -8.42
C ASP A 512 2.13 5.99 -9.30
N SER A 513 1.69 5.66 -10.51
CA SER A 513 1.01 6.62 -11.38
C SER A 513 -0.22 7.21 -10.71
N ARG A 514 -1.02 6.38 -10.02
CA ARG A 514 -2.19 6.86 -9.29
C ARG A 514 -1.80 7.78 -8.13
N HIS A 515 -0.76 7.47 -7.36
CA HIS A 515 -0.27 8.36 -6.29
C HIS A 515 0.15 9.74 -6.81
N HIS A 516 0.64 9.84 -8.04
CA HIS A 516 0.98 11.11 -8.68
C HIS A 516 -0.23 11.85 -9.29
N LEU A 517 -1.25 11.12 -9.71
CA LEU A 517 -2.38 11.67 -10.49
C LEU A 517 -3.64 11.95 -9.68
N VAL A 518 -3.80 11.29 -8.54
CA VAL A 518 -5.02 11.32 -7.72
C VAL A 518 -4.68 11.69 -6.29
N ASN A 519 -5.23 12.80 -5.81
CA ASN A 519 -5.14 13.16 -4.39
C ASN A 519 -6.30 12.49 -3.62
N TRP A 520 -5.98 11.51 -2.77
CA TRP A 520 -6.97 10.73 -2.03
C TRP A 520 -6.75 10.91 -0.53
N GLU A 521 -7.72 11.53 0.20
CA GLU A 521 -7.60 11.86 1.63
C GLU A 521 -7.29 10.62 2.52
N GLU A 522 -8.03 9.52 2.34
CA GLU A 522 -7.80 8.22 3.00
C GLU A 522 -7.79 7.08 1.96
N GLY A 523 -6.80 7.14 1.06
CA GLY A 523 -6.65 6.19 -0.03
C GLY A 523 -5.98 4.87 0.39
N PRO A 524 -6.37 3.73 -0.19
CA PRO A 524 -5.62 2.49 -0.01
C PRO A 524 -4.22 2.61 -0.63
N LYS A 525 -3.22 1.89 -0.11
CA LYS A 525 -1.84 1.98 -0.63
C LYS A 525 -1.66 1.11 -1.87
N TYR A 526 -2.24 -0.08 -1.87
CA TYR A 526 -2.04 -1.13 -2.88
C TYR A 526 -3.30 -1.49 -3.67
N LEU A 527 -4.51 -1.22 -3.16
CA LEU A 527 -5.72 -1.58 -3.87
C LEU A 527 -5.89 -0.83 -5.19
N THR A 528 -6.13 -1.62 -6.24
CA THR A 528 -6.43 -1.19 -7.61
C THR A 528 -7.76 -1.80 -8.07
N PRO A 529 -8.43 -1.26 -9.09
CA PRO A 529 -9.61 -1.87 -9.69
C PRO A 529 -9.42 -3.36 -10.07
N ASN A 530 -8.20 -3.78 -10.45
CA ASN A 530 -7.89 -5.17 -10.81
C ASN A 530 -8.22 -6.17 -9.69
N HIS A 531 -8.17 -5.75 -8.42
CA HIS A 531 -8.48 -6.62 -7.29
C HIS A 531 -9.96 -7.03 -7.25
N PHE A 532 -10.86 -6.15 -7.72
CA PHE A 532 -12.31 -6.37 -7.64
C PHE A 532 -12.94 -6.71 -8.99
N TYR A 533 -12.14 -6.87 -10.04
CA TYR A 533 -12.63 -7.30 -11.35
C TYR A 533 -12.68 -8.83 -11.43
N PHE A 534 -13.86 -9.37 -11.77
CA PHE A 534 -14.10 -10.79 -12.00
C PHE A 534 -14.92 -10.97 -13.27
N SER A 535 -14.47 -11.80 -14.20
CA SER A 535 -15.14 -12.02 -15.48
C SER A 535 -16.42 -12.87 -15.35
N THR A 536 -16.57 -13.63 -14.27
CA THR A 536 -17.62 -14.63 -14.06
C THR A 536 -18.82 -14.17 -13.22
N ILE A 537 -18.78 -12.96 -12.65
CA ILE A 537 -19.84 -12.41 -11.77
C ILE A 537 -21.08 -12.01 -12.59
N ASN A 538 -22.31 -12.29 -12.11
CA ASN A 538 -23.57 -11.95 -12.78
C ASN A 538 -24.42 -10.87 -12.09
N ASP A 539 -23.96 -10.29 -10.98
CA ASP A 539 -24.69 -9.32 -10.14
C ASP A 539 -26.02 -9.84 -9.57
N GLU A 540 -26.15 -11.16 -9.41
CA GLU A 540 -27.36 -11.79 -8.88
C GLU A 540 -27.27 -12.01 -7.36
N ARG A 541 -26.05 -12.13 -6.83
CA ARG A 541 -25.79 -12.47 -5.42
C ARG A 541 -25.33 -11.26 -4.61
N PRO A 542 -25.57 -11.24 -3.28
CA PRO A 542 -25.11 -10.15 -2.42
C PRO A 542 -23.62 -9.85 -2.53
N LEU A 543 -22.75 -10.87 -2.53
CA LEU A 543 -21.31 -10.69 -2.72
C LEU A 543 -20.96 -10.12 -4.10
N GLU A 544 -21.62 -10.61 -5.16
CA GLU A 544 -21.39 -10.13 -6.53
C GLU A 544 -21.67 -8.64 -6.66
N ILE A 545 -22.85 -8.20 -6.21
CA ILE A 545 -23.26 -6.79 -6.20
C ILE A 545 -22.26 -5.95 -5.39
N PHE A 546 -21.78 -6.48 -4.27
CA PHE A 546 -20.80 -5.81 -3.43
C PHE A 546 -19.45 -5.62 -4.14
N LEU A 547 -18.92 -6.67 -4.76
CA LEU A 547 -17.64 -6.63 -5.50
C LEU A 547 -17.73 -5.64 -6.66
N THR A 548 -18.84 -5.69 -7.43
CA THR A 548 -19.12 -4.74 -8.50
C THR A 548 -19.16 -3.30 -8.00
N LYS A 549 -19.79 -3.04 -6.87
CA LYS A 549 -19.82 -1.70 -6.25
C LYS A 549 -18.41 -1.20 -5.89
N LYS A 550 -17.57 -2.06 -5.29
CA LYS A 550 -16.19 -1.71 -4.93
C LYS A 550 -15.31 -1.46 -6.16
N LEU A 551 -15.48 -2.25 -7.22
CA LEU A 551 -14.80 -2.05 -8.49
C LEU A 551 -15.09 -0.67 -9.08
N VAL A 552 -16.36 -0.29 -9.19
CA VAL A 552 -16.75 1.02 -9.75
C VAL A 552 -16.19 2.16 -8.90
N GLN A 553 -16.29 2.06 -7.57
CA GLN A 553 -15.72 3.06 -6.67
C GLN A 553 -14.24 3.30 -6.94
N LEU A 554 -13.46 2.22 -7.12
CA LEU A 554 -12.05 2.32 -7.46
C LEU A 554 -11.84 2.90 -8.86
N CYS A 555 -12.60 2.48 -9.88
CA CYS A 555 -12.49 3.06 -11.22
C CYS A 555 -12.73 4.58 -11.21
N ILE A 556 -13.77 5.04 -10.49
CA ILE A 556 -14.07 6.48 -10.35
C ILE A 556 -12.93 7.20 -9.63
N ALA A 557 -12.43 6.64 -8.52
CA ALA A 557 -11.32 7.22 -7.77
C ALA A 557 -10.07 7.36 -8.66
N TYR A 558 -9.71 6.30 -9.40
CA TYR A 558 -8.53 6.28 -10.27
C TYR A 558 -8.62 7.24 -11.47
N MET A 559 -9.83 7.65 -11.89
CA MET A 559 -9.99 8.69 -12.92
C MET A 559 -10.06 10.10 -12.34
N SER A 560 -10.37 10.24 -11.05
CA SER A 560 -10.56 11.54 -10.39
C SER A 560 -9.25 12.29 -10.16
N ASN A 561 -9.31 13.61 -10.01
CA ASN A 561 -8.16 14.39 -9.54
C ASN A 561 -8.07 14.35 -8.02
N TYR A 562 -9.22 14.31 -7.36
CA TYR A 562 -9.33 14.35 -5.93
C TYR A 562 -10.51 13.51 -5.45
N ILE A 563 -10.35 12.79 -4.34
CA ILE A 563 -11.45 12.11 -3.67
C ILE A 563 -11.35 12.32 -2.17
N ASN A 564 -12.46 12.73 -1.56
CA ASN A 564 -12.55 12.99 -0.14
C ASN A 564 -13.05 11.74 0.65
N ASN A 565 -12.98 11.81 1.97
CA ASN A 565 -13.43 10.75 2.88
C ASN A 565 -14.93 10.42 2.79
N GLN A 566 -15.72 11.33 2.24
CA GLN A 566 -17.15 11.14 1.97
C GLN A 566 -17.42 10.43 0.63
N GLY A 567 -16.38 10.03 -0.09
CA GLY A 567 -16.49 9.35 -1.38
C GLY A 567 -16.87 10.26 -2.55
N ILE A 568 -16.75 11.58 -2.38
CA ILE A 568 -16.98 12.56 -3.44
C ILE A 568 -15.71 12.70 -4.26
N ALA A 569 -15.75 12.15 -5.49
CA ALA A 569 -14.69 12.24 -6.46
C ALA A 569 -14.86 13.52 -7.31
N THR A 570 -13.82 14.33 -7.39
CA THR A 570 -13.76 15.57 -8.17
C THR A 570 -12.92 15.33 -9.42
N LEU A 571 -13.53 15.54 -10.59
CA LEU A 571 -12.87 15.48 -11.88
C LEU A 571 -12.75 16.89 -12.43
N LYS A 572 -11.52 17.33 -12.67
CA LYS A 572 -11.17 18.59 -13.33
C LYS A 572 -10.85 18.26 -14.79
N GLY A 573 -11.83 18.43 -15.66
CA GLY A 573 -11.66 18.40 -17.11
C GLY A 573 -11.95 19.77 -17.72
N PHE A 574 -12.64 19.80 -18.87
CA PHE A 574 -13.18 21.05 -19.45
C PHE A 574 -14.08 21.82 -18.49
N ARG A 575 -14.71 21.11 -17.57
CA ARG A 575 -15.32 21.68 -16.37
C ARG A 575 -15.01 20.81 -15.17
N THR A 576 -15.14 21.41 -13.99
CA THR A 576 -15.07 20.65 -12.74
C THR A 576 -16.43 20.00 -12.47
N VAL A 577 -16.42 18.70 -12.21
CA VAL A 577 -17.60 17.91 -11.86
C VAL A 577 -17.32 17.05 -10.65
N HIS A 578 -18.36 16.78 -9.87
CA HIS A 578 -18.28 15.95 -8.68
C HIS A 578 -19.14 14.71 -8.85
N ILE A 579 -18.65 13.57 -8.36
CA ILE A 579 -19.31 12.26 -8.46
C ILE A 579 -19.34 11.65 -7.08
N ASN A 580 -20.52 11.27 -6.59
CA ASN A 580 -20.62 10.45 -5.39
C ASN A 580 -20.34 8.98 -5.74
N SER A 581 -19.15 8.50 -5.38
CA SER A 581 -18.74 7.11 -5.65
C SER A 581 -19.49 6.08 -4.79
N PHE A 582 -20.05 6.48 -3.64
CA PHE A 582 -20.70 5.55 -2.70
C PHE A 582 -22.13 5.15 -3.09
N ILE A 583 -22.81 5.95 -3.93
CA ILE A 583 -24.20 5.73 -4.38
C ILE A 583 -24.27 4.92 -5.69
N ALA A 584 -23.14 4.44 -6.20
CA ALA A 584 -23.05 3.69 -7.44
C ALA A 584 -23.81 2.33 -7.39
N THR A 585 -25.09 2.34 -7.76
CA THR A 585 -25.84 1.11 -8.09
C THR A 585 -25.85 0.99 -9.61
N ILE A 586 -25.10 0.02 -10.15
CA ILE A 586 -24.80 -0.05 -11.59
C ILE A 586 -25.05 -1.47 -12.08
N LYS A 587 -25.62 -1.58 -13.28
CA LYS A 587 -25.80 -2.86 -13.98
C LYS A 587 -24.47 -3.32 -14.59
N LYS A 588 -24.16 -4.62 -14.51
CA LYS A 588 -23.00 -5.30 -15.11
C LYS A 588 -22.57 -4.79 -16.50
N GLU A 589 -23.53 -4.56 -17.39
CA GLU A 589 -23.29 -4.13 -18.78
C GLU A 589 -22.44 -2.85 -18.89
N PHE A 590 -22.49 -1.97 -17.90
CA PHE A 590 -21.76 -0.71 -17.87
C PHE A 590 -20.39 -0.81 -17.17
N VAL A 591 -20.25 -1.78 -16.28
CA VAL A 591 -19.04 -1.98 -15.46
C VAL A 591 -17.86 -2.39 -16.32
N SER A 592 -18.09 -3.22 -17.34
CA SER A 592 -17.03 -3.65 -18.26
C SER A 592 -16.42 -2.47 -19.01
N SER A 593 -17.24 -1.54 -19.53
CA SER A 593 -16.75 -0.36 -20.25
C SER A 593 -15.97 0.58 -19.33
N LEU A 594 -16.45 0.79 -18.11
CA LEU A 594 -15.77 1.61 -17.12
C LEU A 594 -14.40 1.03 -16.71
N TYR A 595 -14.34 -0.30 -16.52
CA TYR A 595 -13.08 -0.99 -16.25
C TYR A 595 -12.11 -0.91 -17.43
N GLU A 596 -12.60 -1.03 -18.67
CA GLU A 596 -11.76 -0.88 -19.87
C GLU A 596 -11.22 0.55 -20.03
N ILE A 597 -11.97 1.59 -19.64
CA ILE A 597 -11.44 2.97 -19.57
C ILE A 597 -10.26 3.01 -18.60
N PHE A 598 -10.45 2.50 -17.37
CA PHE A 598 -9.38 2.45 -16.38
C PHE A 598 -8.15 1.70 -16.90
N ARG A 599 -8.35 0.48 -17.42
CA ARG A 599 -7.27 -0.36 -17.93
C ARG A 599 -6.50 0.33 -19.05
N TRP A 600 -7.20 0.96 -19.98
CA TRP A 600 -6.56 1.68 -21.08
C TRP A 600 -5.82 2.94 -20.62
N ALA A 601 -6.37 3.64 -19.62
CA ALA A 601 -5.77 4.85 -19.06
C ALA A 601 -4.44 4.59 -18.38
N TYR A 602 -4.35 3.49 -17.61
CA TYR A 602 -3.19 3.14 -16.78
C TYR A 602 -2.20 2.17 -17.44
N ASP A 603 -2.32 1.94 -18.75
CA ASP A 603 -1.41 1.09 -19.53
C ASP A 603 -0.10 1.82 -19.86
N GLU A 604 -0.17 2.80 -20.76
CA GLU A 604 0.97 3.64 -21.18
C GLU A 604 0.53 5.10 -21.34
N ARG A 605 1.46 6.05 -21.18
CA ARG A 605 1.20 7.50 -21.29
C ARG A 605 0.02 7.96 -20.42
N VAL A 606 0.05 7.53 -19.17
CA VAL A 606 -1.05 7.67 -18.21
C VAL A 606 -1.50 9.13 -18.09
N HIS A 607 -0.58 10.09 -18.02
CA HIS A 607 -0.89 11.52 -17.93
C HIS A 607 -1.78 12.01 -19.07
N ASP A 608 -1.38 11.76 -20.33
CA ASP A 608 -2.12 12.24 -21.51
C ASP A 608 -3.51 11.59 -21.60
N LYS A 609 -3.56 10.27 -21.35
CA LYS A 609 -4.82 9.52 -21.43
C LYS A 609 -5.80 9.94 -20.34
N ILE A 610 -5.33 10.10 -19.11
CA ILE A 610 -6.15 10.53 -17.97
C ILE A 610 -6.69 11.94 -18.18
N GLU A 611 -5.90 12.86 -18.76
CA GLU A 611 -6.37 14.21 -19.08
C GLU A 611 -7.53 14.19 -20.08
N ILE A 612 -7.39 13.44 -21.18
CA ILE A 612 -8.46 13.28 -22.17
C ILE A 612 -9.70 12.64 -21.55
N ILE A 613 -9.53 11.62 -20.72
CA ILE A 613 -10.63 10.98 -20.00
C ILE A 613 -11.35 11.99 -19.12
N ARG A 614 -10.64 12.75 -18.28
CA ARG A 614 -11.24 13.76 -17.40
C ARG A 614 -11.98 14.82 -18.20
N ASN A 615 -11.40 15.28 -19.31
CA ASN A 615 -12.02 16.25 -20.20
C ASN A 615 -13.36 15.74 -20.75
N LEU A 616 -13.37 14.55 -21.36
CA LEU A 616 -14.57 14.01 -21.99
C LEU A 616 -15.62 13.51 -20.99
N VAL A 617 -15.19 12.90 -19.88
CA VAL A 617 -16.08 12.55 -18.78
C VAL A 617 -16.76 13.80 -18.25
N SER A 618 -16.02 14.89 -18.02
CA SER A 618 -16.60 16.12 -17.47
C SER A 618 -17.71 16.73 -18.33
N ILE A 619 -17.70 16.52 -19.65
CA ILE A 619 -18.77 17.00 -20.54
C ILE A 619 -20.08 16.25 -20.27
N GLN A 620 -20.00 14.94 -20.06
CA GLN A 620 -21.19 14.07 -20.04
C GLN A 620 -21.91 13.98 -18.69
N LEU A 621 -21.35 14.61 -17.64
CA LEU A 621 -21.91 14.57 -16.29
C LEU A 621 -22.81 15.77 -15.98
N GLY A 622 -23.78 15.60 -15.10
CA GLY A 622 -24.68 16.67 -14.68
C GLY A 622 -24.13 17.50 -13.51
N THR A 623 -24.97 18.43 -13.03
CA THR A 623 -24.72 19.22 -11.81
C THR A 623 -25.01 18.44 -10.53
N ASN A 624 -25.85 17.40 -10.60
CA ASN A 624 -26.20 16.57 -9.45
C ASN A 624 -25.13 15.50 -9.18
N VAL A 625 -24.41 15.67 -8.08
CA VAL A 625 -23.31 14.80 -7.63
C VAL A 625 -23.73 13.33 -7.48
N ASN A 626 -24.98 13.08 -7.07
CA ASN A 626 -25.47 11.73 -6.81
C ASN A 626 -25.89 11.00 -8.09
N ASP A 627 -26.37 11.72 -9.10
CA ASP A 627 -26.77 11.15 -10.40
C ASP A 627 -25.57 10.87 -11.31
N ASN A 628 -24.46 11.57 -11.09
CA ASN A 628 -23.28 11.51 -11.95
C ASN A 628 -22.62 10.12 -12.01
N SER A 629 -22.69 9.31 -10.95
CA SER A 629 -22.16 7.95 -10.98
C SER A 629 -22.96 7.04 -11.93
N ARG A 630 -24.28 7.22 -11.94
CA ARG A 630 -25.19 6.53 -12.86
C ARG A 630 -25.00 7.00 -14.31
N LEU A 631 -24.88 8.31 -14.52
CA LEU A 631 -24.64 8.89 -15.86
C LEU A 631 -23.30 8.46 -16.44
N LEU A 632 -22.23 8.49 -15.65
CA LEU A 632 -20.91 8.01 -16.06
C LEU A 632 -20.97 6.56 -16.53
N SER A 633 -21.66 5.72 -15.77
CA SER A 633 -21.77 4.30 -16.08
C SER A 633 -22.60 4.07 -17.33
N ALA A 634 -23.77 4.70 -17.43
CA ALA A 634 -24.66 4.58 -18.59
C ALA A 634 -23.96 4.98 -19.90
N ASN A 635 -23.12 6.02 -19.86
CA ASN A 635 -22.42 6.53 -21.03
C ASN A 635 -20.98 6.01 -21.17
N ALA A 636 -20.54 5.08 -20.33
CA ALA A 636 -19.13 4.66 -20.28
C ALA A 636 -18.62 4.14 -21.64
N ALA A 637 -19.45 3.42 -22.40
CA ALA A 637 -19.07 2.92 -23.72
C ALA A 637 -18.83 4.06 -24.73
N ASP A 638 -19.73 5.05 -24.75
CA ASP A 638 -19.63 6.21 -25.64
C ASP A 638 -18.45 7.11 -25.25
N ILE A 639 -18.25 7.34 -23.94
CA ILE A 639 -17.08 8.03 -23.40
C ILE A 639 -15.81 7.35 -23.86
N PHE A 640 -15.72 6.02 -23.73
CA PHE A 640 -14.52 5.29 -24.09
C PHE A 640 -14.20 5.40 -25.60
N SER A 641 -15.23 5.33 -26.44
CA SER A 641 -15.09 5.55 -27.88
C SER A 641 -14.56 6.96 -28.19
N ALA A 642 -15.13 7.98 -27.57
CA ALA A 642 -14.71 9.38 -27.73
C ALA A 642 -13.26 9.61 -27.23
N VAL A 643 -12.90 9.01 -26.10
CA VAL A 643 -11.55 9.07 -25.51
C VAL A 643 -10.51 8.50 -26.48
N LYS A 644 -10.77 7.33 -27.06
CA LYS A 644 -9.85 6.73 -28.05
C LYS A 644 -9.70 7.62 -29.28
N SER A 645 -10.80 8.17 -29.78
CA SER A 645 -10.76 9.07 -30.93
C SER A 645 -9.96 10.34 -30.65
N ASN A 646 -10.18 11.00 -29.52
CA ASN A 646 -9.45 12.22 -29.14
C ASN A 646 -7.96 11.96 -28.90
N TYR A 647 -7.62 10.84 -28.28
CA TYR A 647 -6.22 10.44 -28.12
C TYR A 647 -5.56 10.19 -29.47
N SER A 648 -6.25 9.53 -30.41
CA SER A 648 -5.74 9.34 -31.77
C SER A 648 -5.44 10.67 -32.48
N LEU A 649 -6.25 11.71 -32.24
CA LEU A 649 -6.03 13.06 -32.78
C LEU A 649 -4.84 13.75 -32.11
N LEU A 650 -4.72 13.69 -30.78
CA LEU A 650 -3.58 14.25 -30.05
C LEU A 650 -2.25 13.68 -30.54
N ILE A 651 -2.20 12.37 -30.80
CA ILE A 651 -0.99 11.74 -31.35
C ILE A 651 -0.72 12.19 -32.78
N LYS A 652 -1.76 12.30 -33.62
CA LYS A 652 -1.62 12.73 -35.03
C LYS A 652 -1.21 14.20 -35.17
N ASP A 653 -1.71 15.08 -34.33
CA ASP A 653 -1.43 16.53 -34.39
C ASP A 653 -0.02 16.86 -33.87
N ASN A 654 0.53 16.05 -32.95
CA ASN A 654 1.92 16.17 -32.53
C ASN A 654 2.83 15.32 -33.41
N VAL A 655 3.24 15.89 -34.54
CA VAL A 655 4.08 15.26 -35.58
C VAL A 655 5.30 14.54 -34.98
N GLY A 656 5.98 15.12 -33.98
CA GLY A 656 7.13 14.50 -33.32
C GLY A 656 6.78 13.24 -32.51
N LEU A 657 5.66 13.28 -31.79
CA LEU A 657 5.16 12.12 -31.04
C LEU A 657 4.59 11.04 -31.94
N TYR A 658 3.93 11.39 -33.05
CA TYR A 658 3.50 10.43 -34.07
C TYR A 658 4.70 9.65 -34.63
N PHE A 659 5.79 10.33 -34.99
CA PHE A 659 7.00 9.67 -35.47
C PHE A 659 7.69 8.83 -34.38
N GLN A 660 7.66 9.25 -33.12
CA GLN A 660 8.19 8.46 -32.01
C GLN A 660 7.38 7.17 -31.78
N GLU A 661 6.06 7.25 -31.75
CA GLU A 661 5.18 6.09 -31.57
C GLU A 661 5.24 5.14 -32.77
N ARG A 662 5.34 5.68 -33.98
CA ARG A 662 5.67 4.89 -35.18
C ARG A 662 7.01 4.18 -35.03
N GLY A 663 8.04 4.88 -34.57
CA GLY A 663 9.36 4.30 -34.33
C GLY A 663 9.35 3.19 -33.27
N LYS A 664 8.55 3.32 -32.20
CA LYS A 664 8.35 2.25 -31.20
C LYS A 664 7.68 1.03 -31.79
N ALA A 665 6.64 1.21 -32.61
CA ALA A 665 5.94 0.12 -33.28
C ALA A 665 6.89 -0.62 -34.25
N GLU A 666 7.67 0.11 -35.05
CA GLU A 666 8.68 -0.45 -35.97
C GLU A 666 9.80 -1.21 -35.20
N THR A 667 10.28 -0.65 -34.08
CA THR A 667 11.29 -1.29 -33.21
C THR A 667 10.73 -2.59 -32.60
N TYR A 668 9.51 -2.57 -32.07
CA TYR A 668 8.89 -3.76 -31.49
C TYR A 668 8.65 -4.87 -32.52
N ILE A 669 8.18 -4.52 -33.73
CA ILE A 669 8.03 -5.49 -34.83
C ILE A 669 9.38 -6.12 -35.14
N THR A 670 10.45 -5.33 -35.20
CA THR A 670 11.81 -5.80 -35.43
C THR A 670 12.29 -6.73 -34.30
N ASP A 671 12.04 -6.38 -33.04
CA ASP A 671 12.43 -7.18 -31.88
C ASP A 671 11.70 -8.52 -31.80
N ILE A 672 10.37 -8.53 -31.95
CA ILE A 672 9.59 -9.78 -31.99
C ILE A 672 10.02 -10.63 -33.17
N SER A 673 10.26 -10.02 -34.33
CA SER A 673 10.75 -10.70 -35.52
C SER A 673 12.12 -11.35 -35.24
N ASN A 674 13.02 -10.67 -34.55
CA ASN A 674 14.31 -11.20 -34.11
C ASN A 674 14.18 -12.33 -33.09
N GLN A 675 13.25 -12.23 -32.14
CA GLN A 675 12.95 -13.29 -31.17
C GLN A 675 12.42 -14.56 -31.87
N VAL A 676 11.51 -14.42 -32.83
CA VAL A 676 11.03 -15.55 -33.63
C VAL A 676 12.16 -16.20 -34.42
N SER A 677 13.04 -15.40 -35.03
CA SER A 677 14.21 -15.92 -35.74
C SER A 677 15.18 -16.64 -34.82
N LYS A 678 15.43 -16.10 -33.62
CA LYS A 678 16.21 -16.78 -32.59
C LYS A 678 15.59 -18.12 -32.23
N GLY A 679 14.27 -18.18 -32.02
CA GLY A 679 13.55 -19.44 -31.78
C GLY A 679 13.71 -20.45 -32.92
N ILE A 680 13.77 -19.99 -34.17
CA ILE A 680 14.07 -20.86 -35.33
C ILE A 680 15.51 -21.37 -35.27
N THR A 681 16.49 -20.50 -34.98
CA THR A 681 17.90 -20.88 -34.85
C THR A 681 18.11 -21.86 -33.70
N ASP A 682 17.50 -21.62 -32.54
CA ASP A 682 17.55 -22.50 -31.38
C ASP A 682 16.93 -23.88 -31.68
N LEU A 683 15.89 -23.92 -32.51
CA LEU A 683 15.28 -25.16 -32.96
C LEU A 683 16.21 -25.95 -33.89
N ILE A 684 16.89 -25.27 -34.82
CA ILE A 684 17.89 -25.88 -35.71
C ILE A 684 19.11 -26.37 -34.91
N ASP A 685 19.60 -25.57 -33.96
CA ASP A 685 20.75 -25.91 -33.10
C ASP A 685 20.45 -27.14 -32.23
N PHE A 686 19.28 -27.17 -31.59
CA PHE A 686 18.84 -28.33 -30.83
C PHE A 686 18.80 -29.60 -31.70
N SER A 687 18.16 -29.55 -32.87
CA SER A 687 18.11 -30.70 -33.78
C SER A 687 19.50 -31.14 -34.26
N SER A 688 20.40 -30.19 -34.51
CA SER A 688 21.79 -30.49 -34.91
C SER A 688 22.57 -31.17 -33.79
N LYS A 689 22.41 -30.72 -32.55
CA LYS A 689 23.00 -31.36 -31.37
C LYS A 689 22.48 -32.77 -31.13
N GLN A 690 21.17 -33.00 -31.34
CA GLN A 690 20.59 -34.34 -31.23
C GLN A 690 21.11 -35.29 -32.31
N LEU A 691 21.28 -34.83 -33.54
CA LEU A 691 21.90 -35.61 -34.62
C LEU A 691 23.34 -35.99 -34.27
N LEU A 692 24.14 -35.02 -33.80
CA LEU A 692 25.53 -35.27 -33.40
C LEU A 692 25.62 -36.27 -32.24
N ALA A 693 24.80 -36.07 -31.21
CA ALA A 693 24.74 -36.96 -30.05
C ALA A 693 24.36 -38.39 -30.46
N PHE A 694 23.43 -38.55 -31.39
CA PHE A 694 23.07 -39.85 -31.94
C PHE A 694 24.25 -40.54 -32.64
N PHE A 695 24.92 -39.87 -33.57
CA PHE A 695 26.06 -40.47 -34.29
C PHE A 695 27.22 -40.83 -33.35
N VAL A 696 27.52 -39.96 -32.38
CA VAL A 696 28.54 -40.23 -31.34
C VAL A 696 28.14 -41.45 -30.50
N ALA A 697 26.89 -41.54 -30.08
CA ALA A 697 26.40 -42.67 -29.30
C ALA A 697 26.43 -43.98 -30.10
N VAL A 698 26.07 -43.97 -31.38
CA VAL A 698 26.13 -45.15 -32.27
C VAL A 698 27.58 -45.60 -32.47
N ALA A 699 28.49 -44.69 -32.81
CA ALA A 699 29.91 -45.01 -33.01
C ALA A 699 30.58 -45.52 -31.72
N GLY A 700 30.30 -44.87 -30.59
CA GLY A 700 30.80 -45.31 -29.27
C GLY A 700 30.24 -46.67 -28.86
N SER A 701 28.97 -46.93 -29.14
CA SER A 701 28.33 -48.23 -28.86
C SER A 701 28.94 -49.36 -29.71
N PHE A 702 29.24 -49.11 -30.98
CA PHE A 702 29.89 -50.09 -31.85
C PHE A 702 31.32 -50.42 -31.38
N ALA A 703 32.10 -49.40 -31.00
CA ALA A 703 33.46 -49.58 -30.46
C ALA A 703 33.45 -50.34 -29.12
N ALA A 704 32.50 -50.03 -28.24
CA ALA A 704 32.31 -50.72 -26.96
C ALA A 704 31.86 -52.18 -27.18
N TYR A 705 31.01 -52.45 -28.17
CA TYR A 705 30.58 -53.80 -28.51
C TYR A 705 31.74 -54.68 -29.02
N ALA A 706 32.67 -54.10 -29.79
CA ALA A 706 33.82 -54.82 -30.35
C ALA A 706 34.88 -55.23 -29.29
N THR A 707 34.85 -54.63 -28.11
CA THR A 707 35.95 -54.74 -27.11
C THR A 707 35.55 -55.36 -25.78
N ASN A 708 34.24 -55.51 -25.49
CA ASN A 708 33.77 -55.74 -24.12
C ASN A 708 32.97 -57.06 -23.97
N GLU A 709 33.31 -57.90 -22.97
CA GLU A 709 32.66 -59.20 -22.73
C GLU A 709 31.22 -59.09 -22.21
N LYS A 710 30.83 -57.95 -21.61
CA LYS A 710 29.49 -57.71 -21.04
C LYS A 710 28.59 -56.89 -21.97
N GLN A 711 28.23 -57.49 -23.11
CA GLN A 711 27.39 -56.88 -24.16
C GLN A 711 26.02 -56.35 -23.65
N ILE A 712 25.49 -56.92 -22.57
CA ILE A 712 24.20 -56.52 -21.96
C ILE A 712 24.22 -55.07 -21.44
N ILE A 713 25.34 -54.60 -20.86
CA ILE A 713 25.43 -53.24 -20.30
C ILE A 713 25.41 -52.19 -21.42
N VAL A 714 26.07 -52.47 -22.54
CA VAL A 714 26.06 -51.62 -23.74
C VAL A 714 24.63 -51.52 -24.30
N PHE A 715 23.89 -52.63 -24.33
CA PHE A 715 22.51 -52.66 -24.80
C PHE A 715 21.56 -51.82 -23.93
N ILE A 716 21.64 -51.95 -22.60
CA ILE A 716 20.84 -51.14 -21.66
C ILE A 716 21.18 -49.65 -21.83
N GLY A 717 22.46 -49.31 -22.03
CA GLY A 717 22.90 -47.94 -22.30
C GLY A 717 22.29 -47.34 -23.57
N ILE A 718 22.20 -48.10 -24.66
CA ILE A 718 21.57 -47.67 -25.92
C ILE A 718 20.07 -47.41 -25.71
N ILE A 719 19.37 -48.29 -24.98
CA ILE A 719 17.93 -48.12 -24.68
C ILE A 719 17.69 -46.85 -23.87
N LEU A 720 18.47 -46.64 -22.80
CA LEU A 720 18.33 -45.45 -21.94
C LEU A 720 18.63 -44.17 -22.71
N PHE A 721 19.64 -44.19 -23.60
CA PHE A 721 19.96 -43.06 -24.46
C PHE A 721 18.85 -42.78 -25.48
N ALA A 722 18.29 -43.82 -26.12
CA ALA A 722 17.15 -43.67 -27.02
C ALA A 722 15.92 -43.10 -26.30
N PHE A 723 15.64 -43.57 -25.07
CA PHE A 723 14.56 -43.02 -24.23
C PHE A 723 14.80 -41.55 -23.88
N TYR A 724 16.03 -41.17 -23.52
CA TYR A 724 16.41 -39.78 -23.27
C TYR A 724 16.18 -38.88 -24.50
N LEU A 725 16.54 -39.33 -25.70
CA LEU A 725 16.29 -38.59 -26.94
C LEU A 725 14.80 -38.36 -27.18
N ILE A 726 13.96 -39.35 -26.88
CA ILE A 726 12.49 -39.26 -27.03
C ILE A 726 11.92 -38.22 -26.06
N VAL A 727 12.24 -38.34 -24.78
CA VAL A 727 11.69 -37.46 -23.74
C VAL A 727 12.15 -36.02 -23.94
N SER A 728 13.44 -35.81 -24.20
CA SER A 728 14.00 -34.46 -24.43
C SER A 728 13.44 -33.81 -25.70
N SER A 729 13.29 -34.57 -26.80
CA SER A 729 12.66 -34.09 -28.05
C SER A 729 11.19 -33.71 -27.85
N ALA A 730 10.40 -34.56 -27.20
CA ALA A 730 8.98 -34.29 -26.93
C ALA A 730 8.81 -33.05 -26.03
N TYR A 731 9.61 -32.95 -24.97
CA TYR A 731 9.62 -31.79 -24.08
C TYR A 731 9.94 -30.49 -24.84
N TYR A 732 11.02 -30.48 -25.63
CA TYR A 732 11.47 -29.29 -26.36
C TYR A 732 10.46 -28.86 -27.43
N MET A 733 9.84 -29.81 -28.14
CA MET A 733 8.82 -29.53 -29.15
C MET A 733 7.56 -28.90 -28.57
N ILE A 734 7.14 -29.32 -27.37
CA ILE A 734 6.00 -28.73 -26.66
C ILE A 734 6.37 -27.35 -26.11
N TYR A 735 7.55 -27.23 -25.50
CA TYR A 735 8.06 -25.99 -24.91
C TYR A 735 8.10 -24.85 -25.93
N ILE A 736 8.70 -25.09 -27.11
CA ILE A 736 8.89 -24.04 -28.11
C ILE A 736 7.58 -23.60 -28.77
N VAL A 737 6.59 -24.50 -28.90
CA VAL A 737 5.25 -24.16 -29.38
C VAL A 737 4.49 -23.31 -28.36
N ARG A 738 4.63 -23.58 -27.06
CA ARG A 738 4.02 -22.76 -26.00
C ARG A 738 4.59 -21.35 -26.00
N ILE A 739 5.91 -21.22 -26.10
CA ILE A 739 6.59 -19.92 -26.20
C ILE A 739 6.13 -19.16 -27.45
N PHE A 740 6.12 -19.83 -28.60
CA PHE A 740 5.68 -19.20 -29.85
C PHE A 740 4.23 -18.71 -29.79
N LYS A 741 3.33 -19.49 -29.15
CA LYS A 741 1.94 -19.05 -28.91
C LYS A 741 1.86 -17.83 -28.00
N GLY A 742 2.76 -17.71 -27.02
CA GLY A 742 2.91 -16.51 -26.20
C GLY A 742 3.28 -15.28 -27.06
N TRP A 743 4.31 -15.41 -27.88
CA TRP A 743 4.71 -14.34 -28.81
C TRP A 743 3.61 -13.94 -29.80
N GLU A 744 2.85 -14.92 -30.30
CA GLU A 744 1.70 -14.67 -31.17
C GLU A 744 0.59 -13.90 -30.45
N PHE A 745 0.27 -14.28 -29.22
CA PHE A 745 -0.72 -13.59 -28.41
C PHE A 745 -0.32 -12.14 -28.12
N ASP A 746 0.94 -11.91 -27.71
CA ASP A 746 1.47 -10.59 -27.43
C ASP A 746 1.47 -9.68 -28.66
N TYR A 747 1.85 -10.23 -29.82
CA TYR A 747 1.81 -9.52 -31.10
C TYR A 747 0.37 -9.08 -31.45
N GLN A 748 -0.60 -9.99 -31.37
CA GLN A 748 -2.00 -9.67 -31.68
C GLN A 748 -2.61 -8.66 -30.68
N HIS A 749 -2.26 -8.78 -29.40
CA HIS A 749 -2.73 -7.87 -28.36
C HIS A 749 -2.23 -6.43 -28.62
N ARG A 750 -0.94 -6.25 -28.90
CA ARG A 750 -0.37 -4.91 -29.18
C ARG A 750 -0.83 -4.33 -30.52
N LYS A 751 -1.01 -5.17 -31.54
CA LYS A 751 -1.57 -4.74 -32.82
C LYS A 751 -2.96 -4.14 -32.66
N LYS A 752 -3.80 -4.71 -31.79
CA LYS A 752 -5.12 -4.16 -31.45
C LYS A 752 -5.02 -2.80 -30.75
N ASN A 753 -3.99 -2.57 -29.93
CA ASN A 753 -3.77 -1.28 -29.29
C ASN A 753 -3.34 -0.21 -30.31
N TRP A 754 -2.52 -0.57 -31.31
CA TRP A 754 -2.13 0.34 -32.40
C TRP A 754 -3.28 0.74 -33.33
N GLN A 755 -4.34 -0.09 -33.45
CA GLN A 755 -5.57 0.27 -34.16
C GLN A 755 -6.30 1.49 -33.58
N SER A 756 -5.98 1.87 -32.34
CA SER A 756 -6.50 3.10 -31.75
C SER A 756 -5.69 4.36 -32.11
N ILE A 757 -4.51 4.21 -32.71
CA ILE A 757 -3.55 5.31 -32.95
C ILE A 757 -3.36 5.55 -34.46
N PHE A 758 -3.18 4.48 -35.23
CA PHE A 758 -2.92 4.54 -36.67
C PHE A 758 -4.17 4.15 -37.47
N THR A 759 -4.34 4.69 -38.67
CA THR A 759 -5.40 4.25 -39.58
C THR A 759 -5.14 2.83 -40.08
N PRO A 760 -6.17 2.06 -40.50
CA PRO A 760 -5.97 0.71 -41.03
C PRO A 760 -4.93 0.65 -42.16
N ASP A 761 -4.89 1.65 -43.05
CA ASP A 761 -3.93 1.75 -44.14
C ASP A 761 -2.49 2.05 -43.65
N GLU A 762 -2.34 2.88 -42.60
CA GLU A 762 -1.03 3.15 -41.98
C GLU A 762 -0.52 1.96 -41.16
N ILE A 763 -1.40 1.24 -40.47
CA ILE A 763 -1.05 -0.03 -39.83
C ILE A 763 -0.61 -0.98 -40.90
N GLN A 764 -1.34 -1.09 -42.02
CA GLN A 764 -0.90 -1.91 -43.15
C GLN A 764 0.43 -1.42 -43.76
N ASN A 765 0.83 -0.17 -43.58
CA ASN A 765 2.14 0.36 -44.01
C ASN A 765 3.27 0.13 -42.99
N ILE A 766 3.00 0.25 -41.69
CA ILE A 766 3.93 -0.03 -40.59
C ILE A 766 4.11 -1.53 -40.43
N THR A 767 2.99 -2.25 -40.50
CA THR A 767 2.87 -3.69 -40.68
C THR A 767 2.78 -4.04 -42.17
N SER A 768 3.40 -3.27 -43.09
CA SER A 768 3.61 -3.78 -44.48
C SER A 768 4.44 -5.05 -44.51
N ASP A 769 4.89 -5.46 -43.33
CA ASP A 769 5.47 -6.73 -42.99
C ASP A 769 4.64 -7.59 -42.01
N ASP A 770 3.31 -7.49 -42.06
CA ASP A 770 2.42 -8.62 -41.72
C ASP A 770 2.82 -9.86 -42.54
N GLU A 771 3.47 -9.64 -43.69
CA GLU A 771 4.29 -10.63 -44.36
C GLU A 771 5.50 -11.08 -43.54
N LEU A 772 6.44 -10.28 -43.04
CA LEU A 772 7.56 -10.80 -42.20
C LEU A 772 7.09 -11.66 -41.01
N PHE A 773 6.16 -11.20 -40.16
CA PHE A 773 5.74 -12.03 -39.01
C PHE A 773 4.97 -13.27 -39.47
N GLY A 774 4.08 -13.13 -40.47
CA GLY A 774 3.36 -14.25 -41.07
C GLY A 774 4.28 -15.25 -41.79
N GLN A 775 5.29 -14.78 -42.51
CA GLN A 775 6.32 -15.54 -43.19
C GLN A 775 7.21 -16.24 -42.16
N ARG A 776 7.66 -15.55 -41.11
CA ARG A 776 8.45 -16.15 -40.01
C ARG A 776 7.63 -17.16 -39.22
N LYS A 777 6.34 -16.93 -39.02
CA LYS A 777 5.40 -17.93 -38.46
C LYS A 777 5.33 -19.17 -39.35
N ARG A 778 5.14 -19.00 -40.66
CA ARG A 778 5.14 -20.13 -41.62
C ARG A 778 6.49 -20.86 -41.58
N LEU A 779 7.60 -20.12 -41.53
CA LEU A 779 8.96 -20.67 -41.48
C LEU A 779 9.20 -21.45 -40.17
N PHE A 780 8.73 -20.93 -39.04
CA PHE A 780 8.76 -21.59 -37.74
C PHE A 780 8.02 -22.93 -37.79
N TYR A 781 6.75 -22.95 -38.21
CA TYR A 781 5.99 -24.20 -38.30
C TYR A 781 6.57 -25.18 -39.33
N LYS A 782 7.15 -24.68 -40.43
CA LYS A 782 7.87 -25.52 -41.40
C LYS A 782 9.10 -26.18 -40.76
N ASN A 783 9.95 -25.40 -40.08
CA ASN A 783 11.16 -25.90 -39.42
C ASN A 783 10.85 -26.80 -38.22
N TRP A 784 9.78 -26.50 -37.47
CA TRP A 784 9.26 -27.34 -36.40
C TRP A 784 8.80 -28.70 -36.95
N ARG A 785 8.04 -28.73 -38.05
CA ARG A 785 7.66 -30.00 -38.72
C ARG A 785 8.88 -30.77 -39.21
N ILE A 786 9.83 -30.10 -39.87
CA ILE A 786 11.08 -30.74 -40.33
C ILE A 786 11.82 -31.37 -39.14
N SER A 787 11.94 -30.64 -38.04
CA SER A 787 12.65 -31.11 -36.85
C SER A 787 11.91 -32.25 -36.14
N LEU A 788 10.58 -32.22 -36.15
CA LEU A 788 9.75 -33.34 -35.72
C LEU A 788 10.02 -34.58 -36.59
N TYR A 789 10.05 -34.44 -37.93
CA TYR A 789 10.36 -35.55 -38.83
C TYR A 789 11.78 -36.09 -38.62
N ILE A 790 12.78 -35.22 -38.44
CA ILE A 790 14.15 -35.63 -38.13
C ILE A 790 14.19 -36.45 -36.83
N ASN A 791 13.50 -35.98 -35.78
CA ASN A 791 13.48 -36.68 -34.50
C ASN A 791 12.69 -38.01 -34.58
N LEU A 792 11.61 -38.07 -35.36
CA LEU A 792 10.88 -39.32 -35.63
C LEU A 792 11.71 -40.31 -36.45
N LEU A 793 12.50 -39.82 -37.40
CA LEU A 793 13.44 -40.64 -38.18
C LEU A 793 14.55 -41.20 -37.29
N LEU A 794 15.14 -40.36 -36.41
CA LEU A 794 16.13 -40.79 -35.43
C LEU A 794 15.57 -41.87 -34.49
N LEU A 795 14.32 -41.71 -34.05
CA LEU A 795 13.61 -42.70 -33.26
C LEU A 795 13.46 -44.02 -34.02
N LEU A 796 13.02 -43.96 -35.27
CA LEU A 796 12.86 -45.15 -36.11
C LEU A 796 14.20 -45.85 -36.38
N LEU A 797 15.26 -45.10 -36.65
CA LEU A 797 16.61 -45.66 -36.81
C LEU A 797 17.13 -46.28 -35.52
N SER A 798 16.85 -45.67 -34.36
CA SER A 798 17.21 -46.25 -33.06
C SER A 798 16.47 -47.57 -32.78
N LEU A 799 15.19 -47.66 -33.15
CA LEU A 799 14.37 -48.87 -33.00
C LEU A 799 14.79 -49.98 -33.98
N ILE A 800 15.06 -49.64 -35.23
CA ILE A 800 15.58 -50.61 -36.23
C ILE A 800 16.95 -51.12 -35.78
N GLY A 801 17.82 -50.22 -35.32
CA GLY A 801 19.11 -50.58 -34.72
C GLY A 801 18.92 -51.57 -33.57
N LEU A 802 17.95 -51.33 -32.69
CA LEU A 802 17.61 -52.22 -31.59
C LEU A 802 17.18 -53.62 -32.06
N ILE A 803 16.27 -53.70 -33.04
CA ILE A 803 15.73 -54.96 -33.59
C ILE A 803 16.82 -55.78 -34.29
N TYR A 804 17.66 -55.13 -35.09
CA TYR A 804 18.78 -55.81 -35.73
C TYR A 804 19.81 -56.30 -34.71
N LEU A 805 20.08 -55.52 -33.66
CA LEU A 805 20.96 -55.96 -32.58
C LEU A 805 20.38 -57.17 -31.83
N THR A 806 19.09 -57.17 -31.50
CA THR A 806 18.43 -58.31 -30.83
C THR A 806 18.41 -59.55 -31.71
N ASN A 807 18.16 -59.41 -33.02
CA ASN A 807 18.19 -60.54 -33.96
C ASN A 807 19.60 -61.12 -34.14
N ILE A 808 20.63 -60.26 -34.12
CA ILE A 808 22.04 -60.70 -34.14
C ILE A 808 22.40 -61.42 -32.83
N ILE A 809 21.91 -60.93 -31.69
CA ILE A 809 22.10 -61.56 -30.39
C ILE A 809 21.39 -62.92 -30.34
N ASP A 810 20.14 -63.02 -30.78
CA ASP A 810 19.39 -64.28 -30.83
C ASP A 810 20.03 -65.28 -31.79
N TYR A 811 20.50 -64.82 -32.96
CA TYR A 811 21.24 -65.65 -33.91
C TYR A 811 22.55 -66.18 -33.30
N LEU A 812 23.32 -65.33 -32.62
CA LEU A 812 24.56 -65.72 -31.96
C LEU A 812 24.31 -66.62 -30.74
N PHE A 813 23.23 -66.41 -29.97
CA PHE A 813 22.86 -67.28 -28.85
C PHE A 813 22.40 -68.65 -29.33
N HIS A 814 21.60 -68.73 -30.40
CA HIS A 814 21.15 -70.01 -30.95
C HIS A 814 22.30 -70.81 -31.58
N HIS A 815 23.24 -70.14 -32.23
CA HIS A 815 24.41 -70.79 -32.85
C HIS A 815 25.62 -70.94 -31.91
N LYS A 816 25.60 -70.38 -30.69
CA LYS A 816 26.69 -70.60 -29.73
C LYS A 816 26.89 -72.08 -29.42
N LYS A 817 25.79 -72.85 -29.33
CA LYS A 817 25.82 -74.30 -29.10
C LYS A 817 26.39 -75.07 -30.31
N SER A 818 26.11 -74.64 -31.54
CA SER A 818 26.67 -75.30 -32.73
C SER A 818 28.13 -74.91 -32.99
N ILE A 819 28.54 -73.70 -32.59
CA ILE A 819 29.94 -73.26 -32.68
C ILE A 819 30.79 -73.98 -31.63
N GLU A 820 30.29 -74.20 -30.41
CA GLU A 820 30.96 -75.04 -29.40
C GLU A 820 31.09 -76.51 -29.87
N GLU A 821 30.06 -77.09 -30.50
CA GLU A 821 30.13 -78.45 -31.07
C GLU A 821 31.12 -78.55 -32.25
N ILE A 822 31.18 -77.55 -33.13
CA ILE A 822 32.14 -77.51 -34.25
C ILE A 822 33.57 -77.30 -33.76
N ILE A 823 33.79 -76.51 -32.70
CA ILE A 823 35.11 -76.33 -32.08
C ILE A 823 35.55 -77.63 -31.37
N HIS A 824 34.64 -78.36 -30.71
CA HIS A 824 34.94 -79.68 -30.15
C HIS A 824 35.30 -80.72 -31.23
N LEU A 825 34.65 -80.65 -32.40
CA LEU A 825 34.91 -81.51 -33.55
C LEU A 825 36.25 -81.20 -34.25
N ILE A 826 36.72 -79.96 -34.21
CA ILE A 826 37.99 -79.53 -34.85
C ILE A 826 39.19 -79.68 -33.90
N LEU A 827 39.01 -79.52 -32.58
CA LEU A 827 40.13 -79.52 -31.62
C LEU A 827 40.39 -80.85 -30.90
N GLY A 828 39.61 -81.91 -31.14
CA GLY A 828 39.99 -83.28 -30.75
C GLY A 828 40.54 -83.43 -29.32
N ARG A 829 39.79 -82.94 -28.34
CA ARG A 829 39.85 -83.37 -26.93
C ARG A 829 38.46 -83.39 -26.33
#